data_AF-A0A1V3SE91-F1
#
_entry.id   AF-A0A1V3SE91-F1
#
_cell.length_a   1.000
_cell.length_b   1.000
_cell.length_c   1.000
_cell.angle_alpha   90.00
_cell.angle_beta   90.00
_cell.angle_gamma   90.00
#
_symmetry.space_group_name_H-M   'P 1'
#
loop_
_entity.id
_entity.type
_entity.pdbx_description
1 polymer ?
#
loop_
_entity_poly.entity_id
_entity_poly.type
_entity_poly.pdbx_seq_one_letter_code
_entity_poly.pdbx_strand_id
1 'polypeptide(L)'
;MTTPDNGWIRASLACTLALLLAACGGTGTADSSANGAQTLSTPMTQESSEAEDTSAHNAQLTAQTLAQAESQAQMADASQPLENLLPGSIATKEAYVSGAIARKAAVVGIPAYRFYNPGTGAHFYTISTIERDSVADDFLSPFNLEGPAFWVAGSSSPGLSPVHRFFNTRTGVHFYTISEAERANLVATSRHYTYEGVAYHASQVAGQGLVAFHRFYVPGKGFHFYTASESEKANIQANMSNAYRYEGIGYYVLDSGTEPQSPQPGPATGTSQSIVLQLAATRLSGTAPLAVQFDSTGTTSSLPSQHPFHHVRYSFNFGDDRGLSWPVSGLPKNAQSGGPLSAHVFDLPGTYQVRVRATDQAGGYSERSMTVQVLDPNAVYASTGTVCVSAAANFTGCPTGASRVTTLPSSATFNGRRVLLRRGETFGSISIPHGSQNVQVGAFGTGAKPRVSSVVVGTVRPTSTAFPRDVSIMDLNILQGFEQFSTMARLLLYRNTFDPPTSGTIVAQINIASALGYVVESNSLSPGQYFQPRELFVVENQLRGSTSNPQMGMAGLGTRFVVMGNDMGTAQQHTVRLWAMHKGYIAHNALRGGSADGIRHALKVHSGGLGDFNDNYGISGTTWASRQIVIGNNRLGDATDNNSWTGVAGPQNNGSDSREGLEDVVLESNVFHRGPNTNTEFIIMGRRMTSRGNTRADGGTPNISQYNNSYQLLPSNWVGPFYYQ
;
A
#
# COMPACT_ATOMS: atom_id res chain seq x y z
N MET A 1 52.02 28.71 32.46
CA MET A 1 52.10 27.55 33.36
C MET A 1 51.11 26.53 32.79
N THR A 2 51.51 25.49 32.04
CA THR A 2 52.46 24.36 32.26
C THR A 2 51.74 23.11 32.78
N THR A 3 51.82 22.01 32.01
CA THR A 3 51.47 20.63 32.39
C THR A 3 52.49 20.03 33.36
N PRO A 4 52.22 18.85 33.96
CA PRO A 4 52.63 17.53 33.38
C PRO A 4 51.41 16.62 33.06
N ASP A 5 51.41 15.59 32.20
CA ASP A 5 52.36 14.51 31.80
C ASP A 5 52.42 13.34 32.81
N ASN A 6 52.59 12.04 32.47
CA ASN A 6 52.46 11.22 31.24
C ASN A 6 52.25 9.73 31.72
N GLY A 7 52.08 8.61 30.96
CA GLY A 7 52.20 8.22 29.54
C GLY A 7 52.15 6.66 29.41
N TRP A 8 52.62 5.95 28.36
CA TRP A 8 52.37 6.06 26.90
C TRP A 8 52.96 4.85 26.08
N ILE A 9 52.72 3.58 26.46
CA ILE A 9 53.32 2.36 25.82
C ILE A 9 52.22 1.43 25.26
N ARG A 10 52.10 1.08 23.95
CA ARG A 10 53.01 0.46 22.95
C ARG A 10 53.13 -1.07 23.10
N ALA A 11 53.12 -1.92 22.05
CA ALA A 11 52.94 -1.73 20.59
C ALA A 11 52.44 -3.03 19.89
N SER A 12 52.33 -2.98 18.55
CA SER A 12 51.76 -3.97 17.61
C SER A 12 52.71 -5.06 17.10
N LEU A 13 52.14 -6.14 16.51
CA LEU A 13 52.65 -6.79 15.28
C LEU A 13 51.56 -7.63 14.57
N ALA A 14 51.86 -8.22 13.39
CA ALA A 14 50.88 -8.87 12.51
C ALA A 14 51.45 -10.01 11.64
N CYS A 15 50.54 -10.82 11.06
CA CYS A 15 50.70 -11.76 9.93
C CYS A 15 51.69 -12.94 10.02
N THR A 16 51.19 -14.17 9.81
CA THR A 16 51.55 -15.03 8.65
C THR A 16 50.64 -16.28 8.55
N LEU A 17 50.80 -17.08 7.48
CA LEU A 17 49.90 -18.17 7.04
C LEU A 17 50.74 -19.35 6.52
N ALA A 18 50.45 -20.61 6.91
CA ALA A 18 50.63 -21.84 6.08
C ALA A 18 50.34 -23.19 6.80
N LEU A 19 49.24 -23.85 6.40
CA LEU A 19 49.16 -25.23 5.82
C LEU A 19 49.88 -26.48 6.42
N LEU A 20 49.05 -27.54 6.57
CA LEU A 20 49.16 -28.93 6.05
C LEU A 20 49.67 -30.15 6.89
N LEU A 21 48.95 -31.27 6.67
CA LEU A 21 49.27 -32.72 6.85
C LEU A 21 49.44 -33.27 8.30
N ALA A 22 49.25 -34.57 8.59
CA ALA A 22 48.39 -35.65 8.04
C ALA A 22 48.52 -36.95 8.88
N ALA A 23 47.48 -37.81 8.95
CA ALA A 23 47.50 -39.27 9.20
C ALA A 23 46.07 -39.81 9.53
N CYS A 24 45.65 -41.07 9.28
CA CYS A 24 46.11 -42.12 8.34
C CYS A 24 45.06 -43.27 8.27
N GLY A 25 44.84 -43.86 7.07
CA GLY A 25 44.37 -45.24 6.81
C GLY A 25 42.95 -45.66 7.28
N GLY A 26 42.28 -46.67 6.69
CA GLY A 26 42.62 -47.59 5.59
C GLY A 26 42.13 -49.02 5.90
N THR A 27 41.87 -49.93 4.95
CA THR A 27 41.80 -49.86 3.46
C THR A 27 41.20 -51.18 2.94
N GLY A 28 40.46 -51.21 1.81
CA GLY A 28 39.95 -52.46 1.22
C GLY A 28 39.29 -52.30 -0.15
N THR A 29 39.64 -53.17 -1.12
CA THR A 29 39.19 -53.09 -2.53
C THR A 29 39.05 -54.46 -3.19
N ALA A 30 37.96 -54.63 -3.95
CA ALA A 30 37.76 -55.50 -5.13
C ALA A 30 38.06 -57.02 -5.07
N ASP A 31 37.04 -57.83 -5.35
CA ASP A 31 37.10 -58.83 -6.43
C ASP A 31 35.69 -58.98 -7.07
N SER A 32 35.45 -59.98 -7.94
CA SER A 32 34.65 -59.78 -9.16
C SER A 32 33.68 -60.90 -9.60
N SER A 33 32.72 -60.49 -10.46
CA SER A 33 32.00 -61.26 -11.50
C SER A 33 30.69 -62.01 -11.18
N ALA A 34 29.97 -62.34 -12.28
CA ALA A 34 28.89 -63.31 -12.47
C ALA A 34 27.40 -62.96 -12.10
N ASN A 35 26.65 -62.60 -13.15
CA ASN A 35 25.24 -62.90 -13.48
C ASN A 35 24.26 -63.38 -12.38
N GLY A 36 23.12 -62.68 -12.25
CA GLY A 36 21.99 -63.10 -11.41
C GLY A 36 20.64 -62.45 -11.79
N ALA A 37 20.27 -62.44 -13.08
CA ALA A 37 19.00 -61.84 -13.52
C ALA A 37 17.80 -62.74 -13.17
N GLN A 38 17.17 -62.51 -12.02
CA GLN A 38 15.84 -63.02 -11.70
C GLN A 38 14.89 -61.90 -11.28
N THR A 39 13.76 -61.83 -11.98
CA THR A 39 12.69 -60.85 -11.77
C THR A 39 11.87 -61.19 -10.53
N LEU A 40 12.00 -60.41 -9.46
CA LEU A 40 11.00 -60.33 -8.39
C LEU A 40 10.13 -59.09 -8.61
N SER A 41 9.08 -59.28 -9.41
CA SER A 41 8.08 -58.24 -9.69
C SER A 41 7.02 -58.20 -8.58
N THR A 42 7.17 -57.29 -7.62
CA THR A 42 6.11 -56.90 -6.69
C THR A 42 5.44 -55.58 -7.14
N PRO A 43 4.13 -55.38 -6.90
CA PRO A 43 3.33 -54.47 -7.71
C PRO A 43 3.28 -53.02 -7.20
N MET A 44 3.88 -52.07 -7.94
CA MET A 44 3.65 -50.63 -7.76
C MET A 44 2.19 -50.19 -8.04
N THR A 45 1.40 -51.05 -8.69
CA THR A 45 -0.01 -50.78 -9.01
C THR A 45 -0.95 -50.85 -7.80
N GLN A 46 -0.53 -51.46 -6.68
CA GLN A 46 -1.40 -51.59 -5.52
C GLN A 46 -1.36 -50.36 -4.60
N GLU A 47 -0.16 -49.90 -4.18
CA GLU A 47 -0.01 -48.65 -3.39
C GLU A 47 -0.64 -47.43 -4.08
N SER A 48 -0.53 -47.35 -5.41
CA SER A 48 -1.13 -46.27 -6.20
C SER A 48 -2.66 -46.33 -6.17
N SER A 49 -3.26 -47.52 -6.29
CA SER A 49 -4.71 -47.68 -6.17
C SER A 49 -5.24 -47.34 -4.77
N GLU A 50 -4.55 -47.75 -3.71
CA GLU A 50 -4.96 -47.48 -2.31
C GLU A 50 -4.84 -45.99 -1.97
N ALA A 51 -3.81 -45.30 -2.46
CA ALA A 51 -3.66 -43.85 -2.30
C ALA A 51 -4.72 -43.05 -3.09
N GLU A 52 -5.06 -43.48 -4.30
CA GLU A 52 -6.09 -42.84 -5.11
C GLU A 52 -7.50 -43.04 -4.56
N ASP A 53 -7.84 -44.24 -4.07
CA ASP A 53 -9.13 -44.54 -3.44
C ASP A 53 -9.30 -43.76 -2.13
N THR A 54 -8.23 -43.66 -1.32
CA THR A 54 -8.21 -42.84 -0.10
C THR A 54 -8.48 -41.35 -0.38
N SER A 55 -7.91 -40.78 -1.46
CA SER A 55 -8.22 -39.39 -1.85
C SER A 55 -9.66 -39.25 -2.34
N ALA A 56 -10.17 -40.20 -3.14
CA ALA A 56 -11.55 -40.17 -3.63
C ALA A 56 -12.58 -40.25 -2.49
N HIS A 57 -12.34 -41.11 -1.49
CA HIS A 57 -13.16 -41.20 -0.28
C HIS A 57 -13.12 -39.90 0.54
N ASN A 58 -11.93 -39.33 0.75
CA ASN A 58 -11.76 -38.07 1.47
C ASN A 58 -12.44 -36.88 0.77
N ALA A 59 -12.37 -36.80 -0.57
CA ALA A 59 -13.14 -35.84 -1.37
C ALA A 59 -14.66 -36.04 -1.19
N GLN A 60 -15.13 -37.29 -1.12
CA GLN A 60 -16.54 -37.59 -0.84
C GLN A 60 -16.97 -37.12 0.56
N LEU A 61 -16.12 -37.30 1.60
CA LEU A 61 -16.37 -36.75 2.94
C LEU A 61 -16.46 -35.23 2.94
N THR A 62 -15.60 -34.55 2.16
CA THR A 62 -15.64 -33.09 1.97
C THR A 62 -16.97 -32.67 1.35
N ALA A 63 -17.35 -33.27 0.22
CA ALA A 63 -18.60 -32.98 -0.48
C ALA A 63 -19.85 -33.24 0.38
N GLN A 64 -19.86 -34.34 1.14
CA GLN A 64 -20.93 -34.64 2.12
C GLN A 64 -21.00 -33.57 3.22
N THR A 65 -19.85 -33.09 3.72
CA THR A 65 -19.81 -32.04 4.75
C THR A 65 -20.41 -30.74 4.23
N LEU A 66 -20.03 -30.28 3.03
CA LEU A 66 -20.58 -29.06 2.44
C LEU A 66 -22.09 -29.19 2.16
N ALA A 67 -22.56 -30.36 1.70
CA ALA A 67 -23.98 -30.62 1.49
C ALA A 67 -24.78 -30.65 2.80
N GLN A 68 -24.21 -31.21 3.88
CA GLN A 68 -24.80 -31.19 5.22
C GLN A 68 -24.86 -29.76 5.78
N ALA A 69 -23.80 -28.96 5.62
CA ALA A 69 -23.77 -27.56 6.05
C ALA A 69 -24.79 -26.70 5.28
N GLU A 70 -24.91 -26.89 3.96
CA GLU A 70 -25.93 -26.23 3.13
C GLU A 70 -27.36 -26.60 3.58
N SER A 71 -27.60 -27.86 3.93
CA SER A 71 -28.89 -28.31 4.49
C SER A 71 -29.14 -27.77 5.91
N GLN A 72 -28.12 -27.72 6.77
CA GLN A 72 -28.22 -27.10 8.10
C GLN A 72 -28.55 -25.61 8.00
N ALA A 73 -27.94 -24.89 7.05
CA ALA A 73 -28.22 -23.47 6.83
C ALA A 73 -29.68 -23.21 6.41
N GLN A 74 -30.28 -24.15 5.67
CA GLN A 74 -31.70 -24.08 5.27
C GLN A 74 -32.67 -24.44 6.41
N MET A 75 -32.20 -25.03 7.51
CA MET A 75 -33.02 -25.43 8.67
C MET A 75 -32.71 -24.65 9.95
N ALA A 76 -31.70 -23.78 9.95
CA ALA A 76 -31.28 -23.03 11.13
C ALA A 76 -32.27 -21.92 11.53
N ASP A 77 -32.33 -21.61 12.83
CA ASP A 77 -33.29 -20.66 13.39
C ASP A 77 -32.95 -19.19 13.02
N ALA A 78 -33.77 -18.59 12.17
CA ALA A 78 -33.64 -17.20 11.73
C ALA A 78 -33.91 -16.15 12.83
N SER A 79 -34.38 -16.56 14.02
CA SER A 79 -34.51 -15.69 15.17
C SER A 79 -33.23 -15.58 16.03
N GLN A 80 -32.26 -16.50 15.85
CA GLN A 80 -31.01 -16.46 16.60
C GLN A 80 -30.06 -15.36 16.07
N PRO A 81 -29.66 -14.37 16.90
CA PRO A 81 -28.69 -13.35 16.49
C PRO A 81 -27.32 -13.97 16.20
N LEU A 82 -26.66 -13.55 15.11
CA LEU A 82 -25.39 -14.14 14.66
C LEU A 82 -24.28 -14.08 15.72
N GLU A 83 -24.23 -13.02 16.51
CA GLU A 83 -23.32 -12.85 17.66
C GLU A 83 -23.51 -13.89 18.77
N ASN A 84 -24.64 -14.60 18.80
CA ASN A 84 -24.96 -15.66 19.75
C ASN A 84 -24.80 -17.08 19.15
N LEU A 85 -24.23 -17.21 17.94
CA LEU A 85 -23.85 -18.52 17.39
C LEU A 85 -22.56 -19.02 18.06
N LEU A 86 -22.49 -20.32 18.34
CA LEU A 86 -21.28 -20.94 18.88
C LEU A 86 -20.18 -21.03 17.80
N PRO A 87 -18.89 -21.02 18.17
CA PRO A 87 -17.79 -21.29 17.25
C PRO A 87 -18.00 -22.58 16.44
N GLY A 88 -17.86 -22.49 15.12
CA GLY A 88 -18.09 -23.61 14.20
C GLY A 88 -19.54 -23.88 13.81
N SER A 89 -20.53 -23.23 14.44
CA SER A 89 -21.95 -23.40 14.07
C SER A 89 -22.28 -22.75 12.72
N ILE A 90 -23.09 -23.47 11.93
CA ILE A 90 -23.68 -22.98 10.69
C ILE A 90 -24.79 -21.96 10.99
N ALA A 91 -24.80 -20.85 10.25
CA ALA A 91 -25.83 -19.80 10.33
C ALA A 91 -27.01 -20.08 9.37
N THR A 92 -28.04 -19.24 9.37
CA THR A 92 -29.11 -19.39 8.36
C THR A 92 -28.64 -19.08 6.94
N LYS A 93 -29.29 -19.67 5.94
CA LYS A 93 -28.93 -19.48 4.53
C LYS A 93 -29.05 -18.01 4.12
N GLU A 94 -30.01 -17.28 4.69
CA GLU A 94 -30.19 -15.84 4.51
C GLU A 94 -28.98 -15.05 5.00
N ALA A 95 -28.32 -15.47 6.10
CA ALA A 95 -27.12 -14.80 6.61
C ALA A 95 -25.92 -14.97 5.66
N TYR A 96 -25.80 -16.13 5.00
CA TYR A 96 -24.80 -16.36 3.95
C TYR A 96 -25.15 -15.60 2.66
N VAL A 97 -26.38 -15.72 2.16
CA VAL A 97 -26.83 -15.09 0.91
C VAL A 97 -26.84 -13.55 0.99
N SER A 98 -27.15 -12.98 2.16
CA SER A 98 -27.02 -11.53 2.40
C SER A 98 -25.59 -11.08 2.68
N GLY A 99 -24.62 -12.00 2.77
CA GLY A 99 -23.21 -11.73 3.09
C GLY A 99 -22.96 -11.20 4.50
N ALA A 100 -23.91 -11.37 5.43
CA ALA A 100 -23.73 -11.00 6.83
C ALA A 100 -22.56 -11.78 7.46
N ILE A 101 -22.38 -13.05 7.06
CA ILE A 101 -21.24 -13.87 7.48
C ILE A 101 -19.92 -13.31 6.95
N ALA A 102 -19.81 -13.02 5.64
CA ALA A 102 -18.60 -12.43 5.06
C ALA A 102 -18.24 -11.08 5.73
N ARG A 103 -19.24 -10.21 6.00
CA ARG A 103 -19.02 -8.94 6.69
C ARG A 103 -18.58 -9.09 8.16
N LYS A 104 -19.03 -10.13 8.88
CA LYS A 104 -18.53 -10.43 10.24
C LYS A 104 -17.15 -11.08 10.22
N ALA A 105 -16.86 -11.90 9.22
CA ALA A 105 -15.54 -12.51 9.02
C ALA A 105 -14.46 -11.48 8.64
N ALA A 106 -14.82 -10.49 7.80
CA ALA A 106 -13.95 -9.41 7.35
C ALA A 106 -13.27 -8.62 8.48
N VAL A 107 -13.93 -8.49 9.65
CA VAL A 107 -13.39 -7.81 10.84
C VAL A 107 -12.13 -8.50 11.38
N VAL A 108 -11.98 -9.80 11.14
CA VAL A 108 -10.80 -10.62 11.47
C VAL A 108 -10.17 -11.22 10.21
N GLY A 109 -10.44 -10.62 9.06
CA GLY A 109 -9.98 -11.05 7.74
C GLY A 109 -8.50 -10.75 7.54
N ILE A 110 -7.73 -11.77 7.18
CA ILE A 110 -6.28 -11.69 6.92
C ILE A 110 -5.91 -12.50 5.68
N PRO A 111 -4.82 -12.14 4.95
CA PRO A 111 -4.37 -12.87 3.78
C PRO A 111 -3.72 -14.20 4.17
N ALA A 112 -4.01 -15.25 3.40
CA ALA A 112 -3.20 -16.46 3.33
C ALA A 112 -2.12 -16.28 2.25
N TYR A 113 -0.86 -16.36 2.66
CA TYR A 113 0.31 -16.30 1.78
C TYR A 113 0.56 -17.66 1.13
N ARG A 114 0.77 -17.67 -0.19
CA ARG A 114 1.13 -18.84 -0.98
C ARG A 114 2.63 -18.91 -1.21
N PHE A 115 3.17 -20.11 -1.06
CA PHE A 115 4.54 -20.45 -1.42
C PHE A 115 4.54 -21.55 -2.47
N TYR A 116 5.52 -21.53 -3.37
CA TYR A 116 5.70 -22.52 -4.43
C TYR A 116 7.11 -23.14 -4.41
N ASN A 117 7.18 -24.47 -4.44
CA ASN A 117 8.44 -25.23 -4.55
C ASN A 117 8.65 -25.71 -5.99
N PRO A 118 9.58 -25.12 -6.75
CA PRO A 118 9.80 -25.45 -8.16
C PRO A 118 10.44 -26.82 -8.38
N GLY A 119 11.04 -27.45 -7.35
CA GLY A 119 11.61 -28.79 -7.44
C GLY A 119 10.56 -29.90 -7.31
N THR A 120 9.51 -29.68 -6.51
CA THR A 120 8.46 -30.69 -6.28
C THR A 120 7.16 -30.41 -7.03
N GLY A 121 6.86 -29.15 -7.33
CA GLY A 121 5.56 -28.65 -7.78
C GLY A 121 4.59 -28.34 -6.63
N ALA A 122 5.03 -28.51 -5.38
CA ALA A 122 4.18 -28.35 -4.21
C ALA A 122 3.91 -26.88 -3.88
N HIS A 123 2.76 -26.62 -3.27
CA HIS A 123 2.42 -25.34 -2.68
C HIS A 123 2.13 -25.52 -1.18
N PHE A 124 2.36 -24.49 -0.37
CA PHE A 124 1.76 -24.40 0.96
C PHE A 124 1.21 -23.00 1.24
N TYR A 125 0.35 -22.93 2.25
CA TYR A 125 -0.44 -21.77 2.61
C TYR A 125 -0.32 -21.44 4.09
N THR A 126 -0.06 -20.18 4.43
CA THR A 126 -0.02 -19.74 5.83
C THR A 126 -0.62 -18.35 6.02
N ILE A 127 -1.29 -18.15 7.16
CA ILE A 127 -1.66 -16.82 7.67
C ILE A 127 -0.61 -16.26 8.64
N SER A 128 0.31 -17.09 9.12
CA SER A 128 1.32 -16.70 10.09
C SER A 128 2.41 -15.91 9.38
N THR A 129 2.51 -14.61 9.68
CA THR A 129 3.59 -13.76 9.17
C THR A 129 4.96 -14.26 9.64
N ILE A 130 5.04 -14.86 10.84
CA ILE A 130 6.28 -15.45 11.38
C ILE A 130 6.69 -16.68 10.58
N GLU A 131 5.74 -17.56 10.21
CA GLU A 131 6.02 -18.73 9.37
C GLU A 131 6.36 -18.32 7.93
N ARG A 132 5.66 -17.32 7.38
CA ARG A 132 5.98 -16.69 6.09
C ARG A 132 7.41 -16.16 6.08
N ASP A 133 7.76 -15.31 7.05
CA ASP A 133 9.06 -14.64 7.07
C ASP A 133 10.18 -15.66 7.31
N SER A 134 10.00 -16.60 8.23
CA SER A 134 10.98 -17.66 8.47
C SER A 134 11.22 -18.60 7.29
N VAL A 135 10.24 -18.80 6.39
CA VAL A 135 10.38 -19.67 5.20
C VAL A 135 10.82 -18.87 3.96
N ALA A 136 10.66 -17.55 3.95
CA ALA A 136 11.15 -16.65 2.91
C ALA A 136 12.60 -16.19 3.14
N ASP A 137 13.02 -16.00 4.40
CA ASP A 137 14.38 -15.56 4.77
C ASP A 137 15.37 -16.73 4.91
N ASP A 138 14.90 -17.98 5.05
CA ASP A 138 15.78 -19.17 5.03
C ASP A 138 16.31 -19.46 3.62
N PHE A 139 17.59 -19.17 3.40
CA PHE A 139 18.30 -19.45 2.14
C PHE A 139 18.37 -20.95 1.77
N LEU A 140 18.09 -21.86 2.70
CA LEU A 140 18.00 -23.30 2.43
C LEU A 140 16.57 -23.77 2.12
N SER A 141 15.57 -22.90 2.24
CA SER A 141 14.18 -23.18 1.89
C SER A 141 14.02 -23.45 0.39
N PRO A 142 13.39 -24.57 -0.01
CA PRO A 142 13.06 -24.83 -1.41
C PRO A 142 11.74 -24.14 -1.85
N PHE A 143 11.17 -23.26 -1.02
CA PHE A 143 9.87 -22.61 -1.26
C PHE A 143 10.03 -21.11 -1.53
N ASN A 144 9.63 -20.66 -2.72
CA ASN A 144 9.55 -19.25 -3.06
C ASN A 144 8.21 -18.65 -2.58
N LEU A 145 8.22 -17.47 -1.96
CA LEU A 145 7.02 -16.71 -1.64
C LEU A 145 6.41 -16.12 -2.91
N GLU A 146 5.15 -16.47 -3.23
CA GLU A 146 4.39 -15.88 -4.34
C GLU A 146 3.49 -14.71 -3.90
N GLY A 147 3.23 -14.58 -2.58
CA GLY A 147 2.45 -13.50 -1.98
C GLY A 147 1.06 -13.92 -1.51
N PRO A 148 0.17 -12.97 -1.17
CA PRO A 148 -1.22 -13.25 -0.81
C PRO A 148 -1.99 -13.94 -1.95
N ALA A 149 -2.64 -15.07 -1.68
CA ALA A 149 -3.43 -15.80 -2.68
C ALA A 149 -4.94 -15.79 -2.43
N PHE A 150 -5.38 -15.67 -1.18
CA PHE A 150 -6.79 -15.57 -0.79
C PHE A 150 -6.91 -14.99 0.63
N TRP A 151 -8.12 -14.68 1.07
CA TRP A 151 -8.40 -14.10 2.40
C TRP A 151 -9.23 -15.05 3.26
N VAL A 152 -8.96 -15.08 4.56
CA VAL A 152 -9.60 -15.98 5.54
C VAL A 152 -9.76 -15.27 6.88
N ALA A 153 -10.63 -15.79 7.76
CA ALA A 153 -10.71 -15.28 9.12
C ALA A 153 -9.59 -15.88 9.98
N GLY A 154 -8.74 -15.03 10.56
CA GLY A 154 -7.63 -15.44 11.42
C GLY A 154 -8.08 -16.02 12.77
N SER A 155 -9.33 -15.78 13.16
CA SER A 155 -9.95 -16.30 14.38
C SER A 155 -11.41 -16.68 14.11
N SER A 156 -12.06 -17.33 15.08
CA SER A 156 -13.46 -17.77 14.94
C SER A 156 -14.39 -16.57 14.75
N SER A 157 -15.26 -16.65 13.74
CA SER A 157 -16.33 -15.69 13.47
C SER A 157 -17.65 -16.43 13.18
N PRO A 158 -18.83 -15.90 13.55
CA PRO A 158 -20.11 -16.59 13.38
C PRO A 158 -20.35 -17.08 11.95
N GLY A 159 -20.88 -18.31 11.81
CA GLY A 159 -21.14 -18.94 10.51
C GLY A 159 -19.88 -19.43 9.77
N LEU A 160 -18.69 -19.35 10.38
CA LEU A 160 -17.48 -19.99 9.87
C LEU A 160 -17.13 -21.26 10.68
N SER A 161 -16.47 -22.18 10.00
CA SER A 161 -15.93 -23.42 10.54
C SER A 161 -14.40 -23.38 10.52
N PRO A 162 -13.72 -24.06 11.45
CA PRO A 162 -12.26 -24.19 11.43
C PRO A 162 -11.77 -24.94 10.19
N VAL A 163 -10.65 -24.49 9.63
CA VAL A 163 -9.88 -25.21 8.61
C VAL A 163 -8.65 -25.81 9.27
N HIS A 164 -8.56 -27.13 9.21
CA HIS A 164 -7.57 -27.97 9.86
C HIS A 164 -6.35 -28.16 8.95
N ARG A 165 -5.15 -27.95 9.50
CA ARG A 165 -3.88 -28.19 8.80
C ARG A 165 -3.21 -29.47 9.28
N PHE A 166 -2.63 -30.19 8.32
CA PHE A 166 -1.80 -31.36 8.57
C PHE A 166 -0.51 -31.25 7.78
N PHE A 167 0.60 -31.65 8.38
CA PHE A 167 1.88 -31.84 7.68
C PHE A 167 2.02 -33.30 7.24
N ASN A 168 2.27 -33.53 5.95
CA ASN A 168 2.51 -34.87 5.40
C ASN A 168 4.00 -35.24 5.54
N THR A 169 4.31 -36.20 6.41
CA THR A 169 5.69 -36.65 6.67
C THR A 169 6.30 -37.52 5.56
N ARG A 170 5.49 -38.03 4.61
CA ARG A 170 5.97 -38.77 3.42
C ARG A 170 6.33 -37.84 2.26
N THR A 171 5.65 -36.70 2.10
CA THR A 171 5.82 -35.80 0.94
C THR A 171 6.36 -34.40 1.28
N GLY A 172 6.39 -34.00 2.56
CA GLY A 172 6.92 -32.71 3.01
C GLY A 172 6.02 -31.51 2.71
N VAL A 173 4.71 -31.73 2.58
CA VAL A 173 3.73 -30.70 2.18
C VAL A 173 2.53 -30.66 3.12
N HIS A 174 1.81 -29.54 3.10
CA HIS A 174 0.63 -29.34 3.95
C HIS A 174 -0.67 -29.76 3.26
N PHE A 175 -1.61 -30.28 4.05
CA PHE A 175 -2.99 -30.58 3.65
C PHE A 175 -3.96 -29.75 4.50
N TYR A 176 -5.06 -29.31 3.88
CA TYR A 176 -6.04 -28.40 4.47
C TYR A 176 -7.46 -28.95 4.26
N THR A 177 -8.26 -29.04 5.33
CA THR A 177 -9.67 -29.43 5.25
C THR A 177 -10.57 -28.67 6.22
N ILE A 178 -11.79 -28.35 5.79
CA ILE A 178 -12.87 -27.85 6.65
C ILE A 178 -13.75 -28.97 7.21
N SER A 179 -13.55 -30.21 6.74
CA SER A 179 -14.39 -31.35 7.10
C SER A 179 -13.86 -32.01 8.36
N GLU A 180 -14.66 -31.94 9.42
CA GLU A 180 -14.40 -32.63 10.68
C GLU A 180 -14.37 -34.16 10.50
N ALA A 181 -15.14 -34.70 9.55
CA ALA A 181 -15.13 -36.11 9.18
C ALA A 181 -13.83 -36.50 8.44
N GLU A 182 -13.37 -35.69 7.48
CA GLU A 182 -12.09 -35.91 6.80
C GLU A 182 -10.90 -35.75 7.78
N ARG A 183 -10.96 -34.76 8.68
CA ARG A 183 -10.00 -34.57 9.78
C ARG A 183 -9.93 -35.81 10.67
N ALA A 184 -11.08 -36.30 11.13
CA ALA A 184 -11.16 -37.49 11.98
C ALA A 184 -10.66 -38.74 11.26
N ASN A 185 -11.03 -38.93 9.98
CA ASN A 185 -10.55 -40.05 9.17
C ASN A 185 -9.02 -40.03 9.02
N LEU A 186 -8.44 -38.87 8.69
CA LEU A 186 -6.98 -38.73 8.54
C LEU A 186 -6.23 -39.02 9.85
N VAL A 187 -6.74 -38.54 11.00
CA VAL A 187 -6.17 -38.84 12.34
C VAL A 187 -6.30 -40.34 12.69
N ALA A 188 -7.39 -40.99 12.31
CA ALA A 188 -7.63 -42.41 12.63
C ALA A 188 -6.88 -43.39 11.72
N THR A 189 -6.65 -43.04 10.45
CA THR A 189 -6.15 -43.98 9.42
C THR A 189 -4.73 -43.70 8.94
N SER A 190 -4.29 -42.43 8.89
CA SER A 190 -2.98 -42.10 8.30
C SER A 190 -1.86 -42.02 9.33
N ARG A 191 -0.83 -42.83 9.12
CA ARG A 191 0.45 -42.75 9.85
C ARG A 191 1.40 -41.67 9.32
N HIS A 192 1.00 -40.96 8.27
CA HIS A 192 1.85 -39.99 7.55
C HIS A 192 1.34 -38.54 7.62
N TYR A 193 0.20 -38.28 8.26
CA TYR A 193 -0.31 -36.93 8.48
C TYR A 193 -0.20 -36.55 9.96
N THR A 194 0.71 -35.64 10.28
CA THR A 194 0.76 -34.99 11.60
C THR A 194 -0.29 -33.88 11.63
N TYR A 195 -1.25 -33.94 12.55
CA TYR A 195 -2.22 -32.86 12.75
C TYR A 195 -1.58 -31.69 13.48
N GLU A 196 -1.68 -30.48 12.92
CA GLU A 196 -1.04 -29.26 13.45
C GLU A 196 -2.02 -28.30 14.13
N GLY A 197 -3.32 -28.52 13.98
CA GLY A 197 -4.37 -27.66 14.55
C GLY A 197 -5.23 -26.97 13.50
N VAL A 198 -5.84 -25.85 13.92
CA VAL A 198 -6.64 -24.97 13.05
C VAL A 198 -5.71 -23.91 12.47
N ALA A 199 -5.62 -23.83 11.14
CA ALA A 199 -4.81 -22.80 10.48
C ALA A 199 -5.56 -21.48 10.27
N TYR A 200 -6.87 -21.52 10.05
CA TYR A 200 -7.75 -20.37 9.88
C TYR A 200 -9.21 -20.80 9.91
N HIS A 201 -10.15 -19.86 9.80
CA HIS A 201 -11.58 -20.13 9.69
C HIS A 201 -12.10 -19.69 8.31
N ALA A 202 -12.97 -20.52 7.73
CA ALA A 202 -13.57 -20.34 6.41
C ALA A 202 -15.03 -20.85 6.44
N SER A 203 -15.78 -20.77 5.35
CA SER A 203 -17.18 -21.19 5.34
C SER A 203 -17.41 -22.52 4.62
N GLN A 204 -18.28 -23.36 5.19
CA GLN A 204 -18.80 -24.56 4.54
C GLN A 204 -19.98 -24.27 3.58
N VAL A 205 -20.51 -23.03 3.56
CA VAL A 205 -21.77 -22.67 2.88
C VAL A 205 -21.54 -21.52 1.89
N ALA A 206 -22.12 -21.62 0.69
CA ALA A 206 -22.03 -20.58 -0.33
C ALA A 206 -22.82 -19.32 0.07
N GLY A 207 -22.23 -18.13 -0.12
CA GLY A 207 -22.83 -16.84 0.26
C GLY A 207 -22.20 -15.64 -0.45
N GLN A 208 -22.82 -14.46 -0.27
CA GLN A 208 -22.32 -13.20 -0.84
C GLN A 208 -21.04 -12.75 -0.13
N GLY A 209 -20.00 -12.41 -0.89
CA GLY A 209 -18.68 -12.09 -0.34
C GLY A 209 -17.82 -13.31 0.03
N LEU A 210 -18.26 -14.51 -0.35
CA LEU A 210 -17.49 -15.75 -0.21
C LEU A 210 -17.19 -16.32 -1.60
N VAL A 211 -15.94 -16.71 -1.85
CA VAL A 211 -15.49 -17.31 -3.12
C VAL A 211 -15.12 -18.78 -2.92
N ALA A 212 -15.39 -19.61 -3.92
CA ALA A 212 -15.10 -21.04 -3.84
C ALA A 212 -13.60 -21.30 -3.83
N PHE A 213 -13.14 -22.09 -2.87
CA PHE A 213 -11.76 -22.56 -2.77
C PHE A 213 -11.70 -24.00 -3.29
N HIS A 214 -11.17 -24.13 -4.49
CA HIS A 214 -11.18 -25.37 -5.27
C HIS A 214 -10.05 -26.29 -4.85
N ARG A 215 -10.32 -27.60 -4.82
CA ARG A 215 -9.34 -28.63 -4.47
C ARG A 215 -9.05 -29.55 -5.66
N PHE A 216 -7.78 -29.87 -5.83
CA PHE A 216 -7.28 -30.83 -6.80
C PHE A 216 -6.34 -31.81 -6.09
N TYR A 217 -6.43 -33.09 -6.42
CA TYR A 217 -5.41 -34.08 -6.07
C TYR A 217 -4.41 -34.24 -7.21
N VAL A 218 -3.16 -34.54 -6.89
CA VAL A 218 -2.06 -34.70 -7.85
C VAL A 218 -1.50 -36.12 -7.70
N PRO A 219 -2.06 -37.14 -8.41
CA PRO A 219 -1.76 -38.55 -8.15
C PRO A 219 -0.27 -38.89 -8.23
N GLY A 220 0.42 -38.43 -9.29
CA GLY A 220 1.86 -38.63 -9.49
C GLY A 220 2.78 -37.89 -8.48
N LYS A 221 2.21 -37.23 -7.46
CA LYS A 221 2.93 -36.54 -6.37
C LYS A 221 2.37 -36.84 -4.98
N GLY A 222 1.19 -37.45 -4.85
CA GLY A 222 0.56 -37.79 -3.57
C GLY A 222 0.17 -36.57 -2.72
N PHE A 223 -0.10 -35.41 -3.34
CA PHE A 223 -0.50 -34.19 -2.63
C PHE A 223 -1.70 -33.48 -3.25
N HIS A 224 -2.19 -32.45 -2.57
CA HIS A 224 -3.32 -31.63 -3.04
C HIS A 224 -2.85 -30.22 -3.41
N PHE A 225 -3.44 -29.67 -4.46
CA PHE A 225 -3.37 -28.26 -4.84
C PHE A 225 -4.71 -27.58 -4.55
N TYR A 226 -4.67 -26.29 -4.22
CA TYR A 226 -5.84 -25.52 -3.87
C TYR A 226 -5.80 -24.14 -4.52
N THR A 227 -6.94 -23.57 -4.94
CA THR A 227 -6.99 -22.20 -5.46
C THR A 227 -8.36 -21.52 -5.30
N ALA A 228 -8.36 -20.20 -5.07
CA ALA A 228 -9.55 -19.33 -5.16
C ALA A 228 -9.73 -18.73 -6.58
N SER A 229 -8.75 -18.94 -7.48
CA SER A 229 -8.76 -18.36 -8.81
C SER A 229 -9.53 -19.23 -9.80
N GLU A 230 -10.68 -18.73 -10.24
CA GLU A 230 -11.49 -19.33 -11.31
C GLU A 230 -10.70 -19.57 -12.61
N SER A 231 -9.79 -18.65 -12.98
CA SER A 231 -8.94 -18.79 -14.17
C SER A 231 -7.81 -19.81 -14.00
N GLU A 232 -7.23 -19.91 -12.80
CA GLU A 232 -6.22 -20.93 -12.48
C GLU A 232 -6.86 -22.33 -12.46
N LYS A 233 -8.03 -22.46 -11.83
CA LYS A 233 -8.86 -23.68 -11.87
C LYS A 233 -9.18 -24.09 -13.32
N ALA A 234 -9.71 -23.17 -14.13
CA ALA A 234 -10.07 -23.45 -15.52
C ALA A 234 -8.85 -23.84 -16.36
N ASN A 235 -7.70 -23.17 -16.16
CA ASN A 235 -6.45 -23.52 -16.83
C ASN A 235 -5.95 -24.93 -16.46
N ILE A 236 -5.99 -25.31 -15.19
CA ILE A 236 -5.62 -26.66 -14.73
C ILE A 236 -6.56 -27.72 -15.32
N GLN A 237 -7.88 -27.47 -15.30
CA GLN A 237 -8.87 -28.38 -15.86
C GLN A 237 -8.73 -28.55 -17.39
N ALA A 238 -8.41 -27.48 -18.12
CA ALA A 238 -8.24 -27.51 -19.57
C ALA A 238 -6.89 -28.12 -20.02
N ASN A 239 -5.79 -27.75 -19.36
CA ASN A 239 -4.43 -27.97 -19.86
C ASN A 239 -3.59 -28.95 -19.03
N MET A 240 -4.06 -29.39 -17.85
CA MET A 240 -3.27 -30.21 -16.91
C MET A 240 -4.07 -31.39 -16.30
N SER A 241 -5.20 -31.77 -16.91
CA SER A 241 -6.09 -32.85 -16.46
C SER A 241 -5.47 -34.25 -16.46
N ASN A 242 -4.30 -34.43 -17.10
CA ASN A 242 -3.47 -35.63 -17.02
C ASN A 242 -2.59 -35.71 -15.76
N ALA A 243 -2.44 -34.61 -15.02
CA ALA A 243 -1.62 -34.51 -13.80
C ALA A 243 -2.43 -34.09 -12.55
N TYR A 244 -3.55 -33.38 -12.74
CA TYR A 244 -4.43 -32.89 -11.68
C TYR A 244 -5.84 -33.48 -11.80
N ARG A 245 -6.27 -34.19 -10.75
CA ARG A 245 -7.64 -34.67 -10.57
C ARG A 245 -8.44 -33.62 -9.79
N TYR A 246 -9.43 -32.99 -10.42
CA TYR A 246 -10.30 -32.03 -9.74
C TYR A 246 -11.23 -32.75 -8.74
N GLU A 247 -11.23 -32.31 -7.49
CA GLU A 247 -12.04 -32.91 -6.41
C GLU A 247 -13.26 -32.07 -6.03
N GLY A 248 -13.41 -30.86 -6.60
CA GLY A 248 -14.54 -29.98 -6.36
C GLY A 248 -14.19 -28.73 -5.57
N ILE A 249 -15.15 -28.25 -4.80
CA ILE A 249 -14.99 -27.16 -3.82
C ILE A 249 -14.58 -27.80 -2.50
N GLY A 250 -13.48 -27.34 -1.90
CA GLY A 250 -13.08 -27.75 -0.55
C GLY A 250 -13.86 -27.00 0.53
N TYR A 251 -14.00 -25.68 0.35
CA TYR A 251 -14.77 -24.75 1.18
C TYR A 251 -14.87 -23.39 0.47
N TYR A 252 -15.47 -22.39 1.12
CA TYR A 252 -15.52 -21.01 0.62
C TYR A 252 -14.66 -20.09 1.50
N VAL A 253 -13.77 -19.33 0.87
CA VAL A 253 -12.89 -18.34 1.52
C VAL A 253 -13.44 -16.92 1.31
N LEU A 254 -12.86 -15.93 1.97
CA LEU A 254 -13.30 -14.54 1.82
C LEU A 254 -12.89 -14.01 0.44
N ASP A 255 -13.81 -13.28 -0.20
CA ASP A 255 -13.48 -12.46 -1.36
C ASP A 255 -12.47 -11.38 -0.95
N SER A 256 -11.46 -11.10 -1.79
CA SER A 256 -10.55 -9.96 -1.57
C SER A 256 -11.26 -8.61 -1.66
N GLY A 257 -12.47 -8.56 -2.23
CA GLY A 257 -13.42 -7.44 -2.11
C GLY A 257 -14.12 -7.29 -0.75
N THR A 258 -13.95 -8.23 0.19
CA THR A 258 -14.55 -8.22 1.53
C THR A 258 -13.60 -7.84 2.65
N GLU A 259 -12.89 -6.72 2.48
CA GLU A 259 -12.50 -5.91 3.63
C GLU A 259 -13.72 -5.44 4.44
N PRO A 260 -13.56 -5.02 5.73
CA PRO A 260 -14.66 -4.59 6.58
C PRO A 260 -15.33 -3.30 6.09
N GLN A 261 -16.24 -3.44 5.13
CA GLN A 261 -17.08 -2.36 4.62
C GLN A 261 -18.01 -1.87 5.73
N SER A 262 -17.65 -0.72 6.32
CA SER A 262 -18.54 0.09 7.15
C SER A 262 -19.92 0.22 6.47
N PRO A 263 -21.02 0.03 7.21
CA PRO A 263 -22.16 -0.78 6.78
C PRO A 263 -22.72 -0.45 5.39
N GLN A 264 -22.62 -1.41 4.47
CA GLN A 264 -23.38 -1.45 3.22
C GLN A 264 -24.85 -1.85 3.52
N PRO A 265 -25.84 -1.05 3.10
CA PRO A 265 -27.24 -1.40 3.23
C PRO A 265 -27.78 -2.08 1.96
N GLY A 266 -28.24 -3.32 2.11
CA GLY A 266 -29.05 -4.03 1.12
C GLY A 266 -28.29 -4.60 -0.11
N PRO A 267 -28.93 -5.50 -0.87
CA PRO A 267 -28.47 -5.85 -2.22
C PRO A 267 -28.64 -4.65 -3.16
N ALA A 268 -27.77 -4.53 -4.16
CA ALA A 268 -27.76 -3.38 -5.06
C ALA A 268 -29.10 -3.23 -5.81
N THR A 269 -29.83 -2.16 -5.48
CA THR A 269 -30.86 -1.61 -6.37
C THR A 269 -30.17 -0.96 -7.58
N GLY A 270 -30.94 -0.55 -8.59
CA GLY A 270 -30.41 -0.05 -9.86
C GLY A 270 -29.69 1.30 -9.77
N THR A 271 -29.58 1.97 -10.92
CA THR A 271 -29.05 3.34 -11.01
C THR A 271 -29.77 4.27 -10.03
N SER A 272 -29.01 4.88 -9.11
CA SER A 272 -29.52 5.78 -8.09
C SER A 272 -30.30 6.93 -8.74
N GLN A 273 -31.51 7.18 -8.24
CA GLN A 273 -32.31 8.35 -8.62
C GLN A 273 -31.95 9.60 -7.79
N SER A 274 -31.06 9.46 -6.80
CA SER A 274 -30.60 10.58 -5.96
C SER A 274 -29.19 11.06 -6.27
N ILE A 275 -28.27 10.16 -6.63
CA ILE A 275 -26.86 10.50 -6.89
C ILE A 275 -26.57 10.81 -8.36
N VAL A 276 -26.12 12.04 -8.63
CA VAL A 276 -25.49 12.39 -9.91
C VAL A 276 -23.99 12.48 -9.72
N LEU A 277 -23.30 11.38 -10.02
CA LEU A 277 -21.85 11.28 -9.98
C LEU A 277 -21.19 12.22 -11.00
N GLN A 278 -20.22 12.99 -10.52
CA GLN A 278 -19.21 13.68 -11.33
C GLN A 278 -17.88 12.96 -11.22
N LEU A 279 -17.11 12.93 -12.31
CA LEU A 279 -15.72 12.47 -12.30
C LEU A 279 -14.90 13.40 -13.20
N ALA A 280 -13.96 14.13 -12.59
CA ALA A 280 -12.92 14.87 -13.27
C ALA A 280 -11.54 14.22 -13.01
N ALA A 281 -10.56 14.56 -13.84
CA ALA A 281 -9.17 14.22 -13.64
C ALA A 281 -8.31 15.47 -13.81
N THR A 282 -7.15 15.53 -13.16
CA THR A 282 -6.17 16.62 -13.38
C THR A 282 -5.66 16.66 -14.82
N ARG A 283 -5.68 15.51 -15.50
CA ARG A 283 -5.30 15.32 -16.91
C ARG A 283 -5.79 13.98 -17.43
N LEU A 284 -6.00 13.92 -18.75
CA LEU A 284 -6.34 12.69 -19.48
C LEU A 284 -5.19 12.21 -20.39
N SER A 285 -4.07 12.92 -20.44
CA SER A 285 -2.90 12.54 -21.22
C SER A 285 -1.59 13.07 -20.64
N GLY A 286 -0.49 12.36 -20.86
CA GLY A 286 0.89 12.78 -20.59
C GLY A 286 1.87 11.60 -20.58
N THR A 287 3.15 11.87 -20.37
CA THR A 287 4.24 10.88 -20.48
C THR A 287 4.38 10.01 -19.24
N ALA A 288 4.69 8.71 -19.40
CA ALA A 288 5.00 7.84 -18.26
C ALA A 288 6.30 8.29 -17.53
N PRO A 289 6.34 8.28 -16.18
CA PRO A 289 5.24 8.00 -15.28
C PRO A 289 4.24 9.16 -15.18
N LEU A 290 2.95 8.85 -15.43
CA LEU A 290 1.89 9.84 -15.45
C LEU A 290 1.10 9.81 -14.14
N ALA A 291 1.33 10.82 -13.29
CA ALA A 291 0.51 11.03 -12.09
C ALA A 291 -0.81 11.75 -12.44
N VAL A 292 -1.91 11.22 -11.94
CA VAL A 292 -3.27 11.75 -12.13
C VAL A 292 -4.03 11.71 -10.81
N GLN A 293 -4.68 12.81 -10.43
CA GLN A 293 -5.66 12.81 -9.35
C GLN A 293 -7.07 12.80 -9.96
N PHE A 294 -7.94 11.97 -9.40
CA PHE A 294 -9.34 11.81 -9.78
C PHE A 294 -10.24 12.48 -8.74
N ASP A 295 -11.19 13.26 -9.22
CA ASP A 295 -11.96 14.23 -8.46
C ASP A 295 -13.45 14.03 -8.69
N SER A 296 -14.10 13.41 -7.71
CA SER A 296 -15.55 13.20 -7.69
C SER A 296 -16.27 14.17 -6.75
N THR A 297 -15.62 15.25 -6.28
CA THR A 297 -16.22 16.15 -5.25
C THR A 297 -17.39 16.99 -5.77
N GLY A 298 -17.55 17.09 -7.10
CA GLY A 298 -18.72 17.69 -7.74
C GLY A 298 -19.97 16.82 -7.75
N THR A 299 -19.91 15.60 -7.21
CA THR A 299 -21.08 14.69 -7.09
C THR A 299 -22.17 15.32 -6.24
N THR A 300 -23.41 15.30 -6.74
CA THR A 300 -24.57 15.82 -6.01
C THR A 300 -25.47 14.67 -5.52
N SER A 301 -26.20 14.94 -4.43
CA SER A 301 -27.35 14.13 -4.00
C SER A 301 -28.60 15.00 -3.97
N SER A 302 -29.75 14.45 -4.34
CA SER A 302 -31.05 15.08 -4.11
C SER A 302 -31.59 14.89 -2.68
N LEU A 303 -30.93 14.06 -1.85
CA LEU A 303 -31.33 13.81 -0.46
C LEU A 303 -30.74 14.88 0.48
N PRO A 304 -31.55 15.73 1.15
CA PRO A 304 -31.03 16.86 1.95
C PRO A 304 -30.13 16.47 3.13
N SER A 305 -30.26 15.24 3.64
CA SER A 305 -29.42 14.69 4.70
C SER A 305 -28.03 14.23 4.23
N GLN A 306 -27.81 14.06 2.93
CA GLN A 306 -26.69 13.29 2.40
C GLN A 306 -25.63 14.17 1.73
N HIS A 307 -24.77 14.82 2.53
CA HIS A 307 -23.60 15.53 1.98
C HIS A 307 -22.65 14.56 1.23
N PRO A 308 -22.47 14.66 -0.10
CA PRO A 308 -21.80 13.61 -0.88
C PRO A 308 -20.33 13.40 -0.57
N PHE A 309 -19.63 14.38 0.02
CA PHE A 309 -18.24 14.20 0.45
C PHE A 309 -18.10 13.19 1.62
N HIS A 310 -19.12 13.10 2.50
CA HIS A 310 -19.05 12.35 3.77
C HIS A 310 -19.90 11.07 3.80
N HIS A 311 -21.00 11.05 3.04
CA HIS A 311 -22.04 10.01 3.16
C HIS A 311 -22.16 9.08 1.94
N VAL A 312 -21.67 9.51 0.77
CA VAL A 312 -21.54 8.64 -0.41
C VAL A 312 -20.24 7.84 -0.28
N ARG A 313 -20.24 6.61 -0.81
CA ARG A 313 -19.05 5.77 -0.94
C ARG A 313 -18.61 5.72 -2.39
N TYR A 314 -17.36 6.04 -2.62
CA TYR A 314 -16.75 6.01 -3.94
C TYR A 314 -15.88 4.77 -4.05
N SER A 315 -15.92 4.09 -5.19
CA SER A 315 -15.04 2.98 -5.52
C SER A 315 -14.47 3.23 -6.90
N PHE A 316 -13.17 3.51 -6.95
CA PHE A 316 -12.37 3.75 -8.15
C PHE A 316 -11.71 2.44 -8.60
N ASN A 317 -11.69 2.22 -9.90
CA ASN A 317 -10.79 1.28 -10.58
C ASN A 317 -10.04 2.07 -11.66
N PHE A 318 -8.72 1.92 -11.76
CA PHE A 318 -7.90 2.74 -12.66
C PHE A 318 -7.62 2.08 -14.04
N GLY A 319 -8.07 0.84 -14.25
CA GLY A 319 -7.81 0.06 -15.47
C GLY A 319 -6.35 -0.40 -15.60
N ASP A 320 -5.62 -0.47 -14.49
CA ASP A 320 -4.20 -0.83 -14.41
C ASP A 320 -4.02 -2.23 -13.80
N ASP A 321 -4.44 -3.25 -14.54
CA ASP A 321 -4.65 -4.63 -14.05
C ASP A 321 -3.36 -5.44 -13.78
N ARG A 322 -2.23 -4.76 -13.55
CA ARG A 322 -0.88 -5.37 -13.36
C ARG A 322 -0.68 -6.10 -12.02
N GLY A 323 -1.73 -6.29 -11.21
CA GLY A 323 -1.65 -6.99 -9.92
C GLY A 323 -0.76 -6.31 -8.85
N LEU A 324 -0.39 -5.04 -9.05
CA LEU A 324 0.49 -4.32 -8.11
C LEU A 324 -0.27 -3.95 -6.82
N SER A 325 0.38 -4.09 -5.67
CA SER A 325 -0.13 -3.66 -4.35
C SER A 325 0.69 -2.52 -3.74
N TRP A 326 0.07 -1.77 -2.84
CA TRP A 326 0.72 -0.77 -1.99
C TRP A 326 1.55 -1.47 -0.89
N PRO A 327 2.87 -1.26 -0.79
CA PRO A 327 3.72 -1.96 0.19
C PRO A 327 3.33 -1.73 1.65
N VAL A 328 2.71 -0.60 1.98
CA VAL A 328 2.31 -0.24 3.35
C VAL A 328 0.99 -0.87 3.78
N SER A 329 -0.01 -0.91 2.89
CA SER A 329 -1.38 -1.29 3.22
C SER A 329 -1.82 -2.63 2.63
N GLY A 330 -1.01 -3.28 1.79
CA GLY A 330 -1.34 -4.54 1.09
C GLY A 330 -2.36 -4.39 -0.05
N LEU A 331 -3.27 -3.40 0.05
CA LEU A 331 -4.30 -3.05 -0.93
C LEU A 331 -3.77 -2.96 -2.38
N PRO A 332 -4.54 -3.38 -3.40
CA PRO A 332 -4.19 -3.19 -4.81
C PRO A 332 -4.03 -1.71 -5.18
N LYS A 333 -3.03 -1.39 -6.01
CA LYS A 333 -2.87 -0.05 -6.59
C LYS A 333 -3.94 0.29 -7.62
N ASN A 334 -4.54 -0.71 -8.26
CA ASN A 334 -5.57 -0.54 -9.29
C ASN A 334 -6.94 -0.06 -8.73
N ALA A 335 -7.12 -0.05 -7.40
CA ALA A 335 -8.40 0.28 -6.79
C ALA A 335 -8.25 1.22 -5.58
N GLN A 336 -9.25 2.06 -5.35
CA GLN A 336 -9.43 2.80 -4.10
C GLN A 336 -10.91 2.83 -3.75
N SER A 337 -11.26 2.54 -2.49
CA SER A 337 -12.62 2.73 -1.99
C SER A 337 -12.64 3.66 -0.77
N GLY A 338 -13.66 4.51 -0.65
CA GLY A 338 -13.75 5.52 0.42
C GLY A 338 -14.44 6.81 -0.02
N GLY A 339 -13.74 7.93 0.13
CA GLY A 339 -14.17 9.29 -0.20
C GLY A 339 -13.98 9.68 -1.68
N PRO A 340 -14.42 10.90 -2.06
CA PRO A 340 -14.53 11.35 -3.46
C PRO A 340 -13.22 11.72 -4.16
N LEU A 341 -12.06 11.56 -3.49
CA LEU A 341 -10.75 11.92 -4.00
C LEU A 341 -9.85 10.69 -4.00
N SER A 342 -9.16 10.44 -5.11
CA SER A 342 -8.10 9.45 -5.19
C SER A 342 -7.07 9.84 -6.26
N ALA A 343 -5.99 9.08 -6.39
CA ALA A 343 -4.94 9.32 -7.36
C ALA A 343 -4.22 8.03 -7.75
N HIS A 344 -3.64 8.03 -8.95
CA HIS A 344 -2.83 6.92 -9.45
C HIS A 344 -1.58 7.43 -10.18
N VAL A 345 -0.56 6.59 -10.31
CA VAL A 345 0.61 6.83 -11.16
C VAL A 345 0.71 5.73 -12.20
N PHE A 346 0.36 6.04 -13.44
CA PHE A 346 0.53 5.14 -14.56
C PHE A 346 2.01 5.18 -15.02
N ASP A 347 2.82 4.26 -14.49
CA ASP A 347 4.27 4.24 -14.75
C ASP A 347 4.70 3.45 -15.99
N LEU A 348 3.74 2.91 -16.76
CA LEU A 348 3.95 2.36 -18.10
C LEU A 348 3.10 3.08 -19.16
N PRO A 349 3.55 3.11 -20.44
CA PRO A 349 2.76 3.63 -21.54
C PRO A 349 1.57 2.72 -21.85
N GLY A 350 0.42 3.30 -22.19
CA GLY A 350 -0.81 2.55 -22.43
C GLY A 350 -2.08 3.41 -22.42
N THR A 351 -3.21 2.74 -22.63
CA THR A 351 -4.55 3.35 -22.60
C THR A 351 -5.35 2.74 -21.46
N TYR A 352 -5.70 3.55 -20.47
CA TYR A 352 -6.25 3.08 -19.20
C TYR A 352 -7.71 3.52 -19.04
N GLN A 353 -8.60 2.57 -18.74
CA GLN A 353 -10.04 2.81 -18.58
C GLN A 353 -10.38 3.00 -17.11
N VAL A 354 -10.32 4.25 -16.64
CA VAL A 354 -10.67 4.59 -15.25
C VAL A 354 -12.19 4.59 -15.09
N ARG A 355 -12.71 3.89 -14.07
CA ARG A 355 -14.11 3.85 -13.66
C ARG A 355 -14.24 4.33 -12.22
N VAL A 356 -15.29 5.07 -11.89
CA VAL A 356 -15.72 5.26 -10.51
C VAL A 356 -17.21 4.96 -10.36
N ARG A 357 -17.56 4.31 -9.25
CA ARG A 357 -18.92 4.15 -8.74
C ARG A 357 -19.09 5.02 -7.51
N ALA A 358 -20.18 5.77 -7.44
CA ALA A 358 -20.66 6.42 -6.22
C ALA A 358 -21.93 5.71 -5.74
N THR A 359 -21.90 5.18 -4.52
CA THR A 359 -23.01 4.44 -3.88
C THR A 359 -23.58 5.25 -2.72
N ASP A 360 -24.91 5.35 -2.64
CA ASP A 360 -25.62 6.06 -1.58
C ASP A 360 -25.92 5.21 -0.33
N GLN A 361 -26.52 5.85 0.68
CA GLN A 361 -26.90 5.22 1.95
C GLN A 361 -28.13 4.30 1.85
N ALA A 362 -28.68 4.08 0.66
CA ALA A 362 -29.72 3.07 0.37
C ALA A 362 -29.21 1.95 -0.57
N GLY A 363 -27.92 1.96 -0.92
CA GLY A 363 -27.30 0.97 -1.81
C GLY A 363 -27.52 1.24 -3.31
N GLY A 364 -28.22 2.32 -3.67
CA GLY A 364 -28.32 2.79 -5.05
C GLY A 364 -26.98 3.37 -5.51
N TYR A 365 -26.68 3.30 -6.81
CA TYR A 365 -25.37 3.73 -7.31
C TYR A 365 -25.40 4.49 -8.64
N SER A 366 -24.39 5.32 -8.86
CA SER A 366 -24.17 6.11 -10.09
C SER A 366 -22.75 5.85 -10.59
N GLU A 367 -22.54 5.75 -11.91
CA GLU A 367 -21.23 5.40 -12.49
C GLU A 367 -20.77 6.37 -13.59
N ARG A 368 -19.45 6.54 -13.66
CA ARG A 368 -18.73 7.28 -14.69
C ARG A 368 -17.45 6.53 -15.04
N SER A 369 -17.07 6.62 -16.31
CA SER A 369 -15.76 6.17 -16.78
C SER A 369 -15.11 7.25 -17.63
N MET A 370 -13.78 7.21 -17.71
CA MET A 370 -12.97 8.04 -18.60
C MET A 370 -11.75 7.25 -19.07
N THR A 371 -11.05 7.78 -20.07
CA THR A 371 -9.86 7.17 -20.64
C THR A 371 -8.65 8.06 -20.40
N VAL A 372 -7.57 7.49 -19.86
CA VAL A 372 -6.28 8.15 -19.69
C VAL A 372 -5.30 7.57 -20.71
N GLN A 373 -4.64 8.43 -21.47
CA GLN A 373 -3.55 8.05 -22.39
C GLN A 373 -2.19 8.32 -21.76
N VAL A 374 -1.30 7.33 -21.82
CA VAL A 374 0.03 7.41 -21.22
C VAL A 374 1.07 7.20 -22.30
N LEU A 375 1.81 8.27 -22.60
CA LEU A 375 2.74 8.35 -23.72
C LEU A 375 4.09 7.71 -23.35
N ASP A 376 4.71 7.03 -24.33
CA ASP A 376 6.03 6.43 -24.15
C ASP A 376 7.12 7.53 -23.98
N PRO A 377 7.85 7.58 -22.85
CA PRO A 377 8.95 8.53 -22.68
C PRO A 377 10.09 8.33 -23.68
N ASN A 378 10.22 7.17 -24.33
CA ASN A 378 11.19 6.99 -25.41
C ASN A 378 10.73 7.65 -26.73
N ALA A 379 9.42 7.69 -26.98
CA ALA A 379 8.84 8.43 -28.12
C ALA A 379 8.78 9.95 -27.85
N VAL A 380 8.37 10.37 -26.65
CA VAL A 380 8.27 11.79 -26.28
C VAL A 380 9.65 12.44 -26.18
N TYR A 381 10.64 11.76 -25.58
CA TYR A 381 12.02 12.25 -25.45
C TYR A 381 12.96 11.53 -26.42
N ALA A 382 12.52 11.33 -27.67
CA ALA A 382 13.26 10.62 -28.70
C ALA A 382 14.64 11.23 -29.00
N SER A 383 15.58 10.38 -29.41
CA SER A 383 16.96 10.75 -29.75
C SER A 383 17.60 11.62 -28.64
N THR A 384 18.16 12.79 -28.99
CA THR A 384 18.81 13.69 -28.03
C THR A 384 17.86 14.30 -26.98
N GLY A 385 16.54 14.12 -27.11
CA GLY A 385 15.56 14.46 -26.07
C GLY A 385 15.83 13.72 -24.76
N THR A 386 16.45 12.54 -24.83
CA THR A 386 16.99 11.80 -23.69
C THR A 386 18.50 12.02 -23.56
N VAL A 387 18.98 12.21 -22.33
CA VAL A 387 20.39 12.38 -21.98
C VAL A 387 20.78 11.38 -20.89
N CYS A 388 21.65 10.43 -21.20
CA CYS A 388 22.22 9.49 -20.25
C CYS A 388 23.54 10.04 -19.68
N VAL A 389 23.65 10.10 -18.35
CA VAL A 389 24.83 10.58 -17.62
C VAL A 389 25.53 9.40 -16.91
N SER A 390 26.80 9.17 -17.23
CA SER A 390 27.66 8.22 -16.52
C SER A 390 29.09 8.76 -16.43
N ALA A 391 29.53 9.09 -15.22
CA ALA A 391 30.91 9.51 -14.93
C ALA A 391 31.94 8.42 -15.26
N ALA A 392 31.54 7.14 -15.17
CA ALA A 392 32.35 5.99 -15.58
C ALA A 392 32.25 5.66 -17.08
N ALA A 393 31.57 6.49 -17.89
CA ALA A 393 31.26 6.25 -19.30
C ALA A 393 30.49 4.93 -19.60
N ASN A 394 29.84 4.36 -18.59
CA ASN A 394 29.07 3.12 -18.69
C ASN A 394 27.61 3.40 -19.10
N PHE A 395 27.38 3.44 -20.41
CA PHE A 395 26.05 3.66 -21.00
C PHE A 395 25.23 2.37 -21.19
N THR A 396 25.56 1.28 -20.47
CA THR A 396 24.79 0.03 -20.52
C THR A 396 23.38 0.26 -19.97
N GLY A 397 22.34 -0.09 -20.75
CA GLY A 397 20.94 0.17 -20.42
C GLY A 397 20.49 1.63 -20.62
N CYS A 398 21.29 2.47 -21.29
CA CYS A 398 20.85 3.77 -21.79
C CYS A 398 19.93 3.58 -23.02
N PRO A 399 18.80 4.29 -23.15
CA PRO A 399 17.91 4.18 -24.31
C PRO A 399 18.60 4.45 -25.66
N THR A 400 18.17 3.74 -26.70
CA THR A 400 18.70 3.87 -28.07
C THR A 400 18.54 5.31 -28.59
N GLY A 401 19.59 5.86 -29.18
CA GLY A 401 19.61 7.22 -29.74
C GLY A 401 19.76 8.35 -28.70
N ALA A 402 19.74 8.06 -27.40
CA ALA A 402 19.95 9.07 -26.35
C ALA A 402 21.37 9.65 -26.37
N SER A 403 21.48 10.94 -26.05
CA SER A 403 22.77 11.62 -25.84
C SER A 403 23.53 10.95 -24.69
N ARG A 404 24.84 10.77 -24.83
CA ARG A 404 25.71 10.15 -23.81
C ARG A 404 26.72 11.17 -23.31
N VAL A 405 26.75 11.44 -22.01
CA VAL A 405 27.64 12.42 -21.38
C VAL A 405 28.28 11.87 -20.10
N THR A 406 29.49 12.32 -19.80
CA THR A 406 30.27 11.90 -18.61
C THR A 406 30.15 12.87 -17.43
N THR A 407 29.46 14.00 -17.61
CA THR A 407 29.21 15.00 -16.57
C THR A 407 27.73 15.32 -16.48
N LEU A 408 27.26 15.70 -15.29
CA LEU A 408 25.88 16.19 -15.11
C LEU A 408 25.70 17.45 -15.96
N PRO A 409 24.66 17.56 -16.81
CA PRO A 409 24.48 18.70 -17.69
C PRO A 409 24.14 19.98 -16.91
N SER A 410 24.42 21.14 -17.51
CA SER A 410 24.07 22.44 -16.91
C SER A 410 22.55 22.60 -16.75
N SER A 411 22.11 23.41 -15.79
CA SER A 411 20.69 23.64 -15.48
C SER A 411 19.85 24.04 -16.70
N ALA A 412 20.41 24.86 -17.61
CA ALA A 412 19.78 25.25 -18.87
C ALA A 412 19.42 24.08 -19.81
N THR A 413 20.01 22.89 -19.61
CA THR A 413 19.78 21.70 -20.43
C THR A 413 18.48 20.98 -20.08
N PHE A 414 17.95 21.12 -18.86
CA PHE A 414 16.85 20.25 -18.37
C PHE A 414 15.50 20.52 -19.04
N ASN A 415 15.25 21.74 -19.53
CA ASN A 415 13.99 22.12 -20.16
C ASN A 415 13.68 21.26 -21.41
N GLY A 416 12.55 20.56 -21.41
CA GLY A 416 12.14 19.65 -22.49
C GLY A 416 12.99 18.38 -22.63
N ARG A 417 13.69 17.93 -21.57
CA ARG A 417 14.56 16.74 -21.62
C ARG A 417 14.22 15.68 -20.57
N ARG A 418 14.56 14.44 -20.90
CA ARG A 418 14.65 13.30 -19.98
C ARG A 418 16.12 13.02 -19.65
N VAL A 419 16.58 13.43 -18.47
CA VAL A 419 17.94 13.21 -17.98
C VAL A 419 17.96 11.96 -17.12
N LEU A 420 18.72 10.94 -17.51
CA LEU A 420 18.82 9.66 -16.82
C LEU A 420 20.23 9.48 -16.26
N LEU A 421 20.33 9.25 -14.95
CA LEU A 421 21.59 9.08 -14.23
C LEU A 421 21.93 7.59 -14.08
N ARG A 422 23.19 7.20 -14.27
CA ARG A 422 23.60 5.79 -14.20
C ARG A 422 23.48 5.23 -12.78
N ARG A 423 22.73 4.13 -12.63
CA ARG A 423 22.63 3.38 -11.36
C ARG A 423 24.00 2.89 -10.88
N GLY A 424 24.23 3.01 -9.58
CA GLY A 424 25.51 2.77 -8.90
C GLY A 424 26.42 4.00 -8.76
N GLU A 425 26.18 5.10 -9.49
CA GLU A 425 27.06 6.27 -9.48
C GLU A 425 26.59 7.40 -8.53
N THR A 426 27.42 8.42 -8.37
CA THR A 426 27.17 9.61 -7.54
C THR A 426 27.39 10.89 -8.35
N PHE A 427 26.46 11.84 -8.22
CA PHE A 427 26.43 13.11 -8.95
C PHE A 427 26.21 14.28 -7.98
N GLY A 428 26.46 15.51 -8.46
CA GLY A 428 26.19 16.74 -7.70
C GLY A 428 24.70 17.08 -7.57
N SER A 429 24.40 18.30 -7.13
CA SER A 429 23.03 18.82 -7.07
C SER A 429 22.40 19.00 -8.46
N ILE A 430 21.12 18.67 -8.56
CA ILE A 430 20.28 18.96 -9.73
C ILE A 430 19.56 20.28 -9.49
N SER A 431 19.61 21.19 -10.47
CA SER A 431 18.82 22.44 -10.46
C SER A 431 18.00 22.54 -11.73
N ILE A 432 16.67 22.46 -11.58
CA ILE A 432 15.70 22.64 -12.65
C ILE A 432 15.31 24.12 -12.68
N PRO A 433 15.74 24.90 -13.68
CA PRO A 433 15.61 26.36 -13.64
C PRO A 433 14.16 26.83 -13.78
N HIS A 434 13.90 28.07 -13.36
CA HIS A 434 12.68 28.80 -13.71
C HIS A 434 12.45 28.78 -15.23
N GLY A 435 11.19 28.71 -15.67
CA GLY A 435 10.83 28.51 -17.07
C GLY A 435 10.77 27.06 -17.55
N SER A 436 11.30 26.08 -16.80
CA SER A 436 11.38 24.69 -17.25
C SER A 436 10.01 24.02 -17.40
N GLN A 437 9.81 23.35 -18.53
CA GLN A 437 8.64 22.53 -18.82
C GLN A 437 9.04 21.15 -19.34
N ASN A 438 8.22 20.13 -19.10
CA ASN A 438 8.40 18.76 -19.60
C ASN A 438 9.80 18.20 -19.26
N VAL A 439 10.07 18.07 -17.96
CA VAL A 439 11.34 17.61 -17.43
C VAL A 439 11.16 16.26 -16.74
N GLN A 440 11.96 15.27 -17.12
CA GLN A 440 12.11 14.04 -16.35
C GLN A 440 13.56 13.90 -15.90
N VAL A 441 13.78 13.70 -14.60
CA VAL A 441 15.06 13.24 -14.05
C VAL A 441 14.87 11.88 -13.43
N GLY A 442 15.60 10.89 -13.92
CA GLY A 442 15.44 9.49 -13.54
C GLY A 442 16.77 8.74 -13.48
N ALA A 443 16.68 7.40 -13.43
CA ALA A 443 17.82 6.51 -13.40
C ALA A 443 17.84 5.55 -14.61
N PHE A 444 19.01 5.09 -15.05
CA PHE A 444 19.14 4.01 -16.04
C PHE A 444 20.13 2.92 -15.63
N GLY A 445 20.03 1.77 -16.29
CA GLY A 445 20.88 0.60 -16.03
C GLY A 445 20.44 -0.21 -14.81
N THR A 446 21.41 -0.79 -14.11
CA THR A 446 21.20 -1.77 -13.02
C THR A 446 21.97 -1.38 -11.76
N GLY A 447 21.50 -1.83 -10.60
CA GLY A 447 22.10 -1.56 -9.28
C GLY A 447 21.40 -0.44 -8.49
N ALA A 448 22.09 0.04 -7.46
CA ALA A 448 21.58 1.03 -6.51
C ALA A 448 21.10 2.34 -7.20
N LYS A 449 20.13 3.01 -6.59
CA LYS A 449 19.65 4.33 -7.04
C LYS A 449 20.84 5.31 -7.12
N PRO A 450 21.00 6.09 -8.21
CA PRO A 450 22.07 7.07 -8.35
C PRO A 450 21.99 8.08 -7.21
N ARG A 451 23.14 8.38 -6.58
CA ARG A 451 23.21 9.33 -5.46
C ARG A 451 23.33 10.75 -6.00
N VAL A 452 22.54 11.67 -5.48
CA VAL A 452 22.58 13.10 -5.82
C VAL A 452 22.61 13.94 -4.55
N SER A 453 23.35 15.06 -4.56
CA SER A 453 23.50 15.90 -3.37
C SER A 453 22.15 16.48 -2.92
N SER A 454 21.47 17.20 -3.81
CA SER A 454 20.14 17.78 -3.58
C SER A 454 19.41 17.97 -4.92
N VAL A 455 18.11 18.23 -4.88
CA VAL A 455 17.30 18.57 -6.06
C VAL A 455 16.52 19.85 -5.79
N VAL A 456 16.66 20.84 -6.68
CA VAL A 456 15.97 22.14 -6.59
C VAL A 456 15.13 22.39 -7.83
N VAL A 457 13.88 22.83 -7.66
CA VAL A 457 12.97 23.21 -8.75
C VAL A 457 12.54 24.67 -8.61
N GLY A 458 12.74 25.47 -9.66
CA GLY A 458 12.37 26.88 -9.70
C GLY A 458 13.41 27.78 -9.03
N THR A 459 12.95 28.89 -8.43
CA THR A 459 13.81 29.92 -7.82
C THR A 459 13.07 30.70 -6.74
N VAL A 460 13.82 31.16 -5.72
CA VAL A 460 13.33 32.15 -4.72
C VAL A 460 13.18 33.56 -5.29
N ARG A 461 13.67 33.82 -6.51
CA ARG A 461 13.59 35.12 -7.20
C ARG A 461 13.07 34.96 -8.65
N PRO A 462 11.77 34.69 -8.84
CA PRO A 462 11.18 34.52 -10.15
C PRO A 462 11.05 35.87 -10.87
N THR A 463 11.50 35.94 -12.12
CA THR A 463 11.52 37.16 -12.94
C THR A 463 10.43 37.19 -14.02
N SER A 464 9.62 36.15 -14.14
CA SER A 464 8.54 36.02 -15.13
C SER A 464 7.46 35.04 -14.68
N THR A 465 6.29 35.09 -15.31
CA THR A 465 5.18 34.15 -15.10
C THR A 465 5.42 32.73 -15.65
N ALA A 466 6.59 32.47 -16.24
CA ALA A 466 6.98 31.14 -16.72
C ALA A 466 7.42 30.25 -15.54
N PHE A 467 6.50 29.96 -14.62
CA PHE A 467 6.73 29.04 -13.50
C PHE A 467 6.97 27.61 -14.02
N PRO A 468 7.77 26.79 -13.30
CA PRO A 468 8.01 25.40 -13.68
C PRO A 468 6.72 24.61 -13.89
N ARG A 469 6.74 23.68 -14.83
CA ARG A 469 5.59 22.80 -15.11
C ARG A 469 6.04 21.42 -15.56
N ASP A 470 5.25 20.39 -15.22
CA ASP A 470 5.44 19.04 -15.77
C ASP A 470 6.86 18.51 -15.50
N VAL A 471 7.22 18.45 -14.20
CA VAL A 471 8.53 18.03 -13.70
C VAL A 471 8.38 16.73 -12.91
N SER A 472 9.09 15.68 -13.32
CA SER A 472 9.17 14.40 -12.60
C SER A 472 10.61 14.15 -12.13
N ILE A 473 10.79 13.83 -10.85
CA ILE A 473 12.05 13.44 -10.22
C ILE A 473 11.86 12.04 -9.65
N MET A 474 12.57 11.04 -10.18
CA MET A 474 12.29 9.64 -9.85
C MET A 474 13.51 8.74 -9.68
N ASP A 475 13.34 7.69 -8.86
CA ASP A 475 14.29 6.60 -8.68
C ASP A 475 15.71 7.03 -8.19
N LEU A 476 15.86 8.22 -7.60
CA LEU A 476 17.12 8.75 -7.08
C LEU A 476 17.36 8.40 -5.60
N ASN A 477 18.61 8.50 -5.14
CA ASN A 477 18.95 8.62 -3.72
C ASN A 477 19.43 10.06 -3.44
N ILE A 478 18.62 10.85 -2.74
CA ILE A 478 18.80 12.29 -2.54
C ILE A 478 19.33 12.53 -1.12
N LEU A 479 20.55 13.04 -1.00
CA LEU A 479 21.30 13.04 0.27
C LEU A 479 20.96 14.20 1.22
N GLN A 480 20.61 15.38 0.69
CA GLN A 480 20.36 16.60 1.49
C GLN A 480 18.90 17.09 1.43
N GLY A 481 18.14 16.71 0.39
CA GLY A 481 16.71 17.06 0.28
C GLY A 481 16.26 17.49 -1.11
N PHE A 482 14.95 17.69 -1.22
CA PHE A 482 14.24 18.25 -2.37
C PHE A 482 13.59 19.58 -1.96
N GLU A 483 13.74 20.60 -2.80
CA GLU A 483 13.20 21.94 -2.57
C GLU A 483 12.50 22.47 -3.84
N GLN A 484 11.22 22.84 -3.73
CA GLN A 484 10.48 23.51 -4.80
C GLN A 484 10.07 24.92 -4.36
N PHE A 485 10.70 25.90 -4.99
CA PHE A 485 10.48 27.32 -4.69
C PHE A 485 9.34 27.92 -5.50
N SER A 486 8.72 28.96 -4.94
CA SER A 486 7.59 29.68 -5.56
C SER A 486 6.41 28.76 -5.87
N THR A 487 5.68 29.02 -6.95
CA THR A 487 4.61 28.15 -7.45
C THR A 487 5.06 27.31 -8.64
N MET A 488 4.42 26.16 -8.83
CA MET A 488 4.54 25.32 -10.02
C MET A 488 3.29 24.47 -10.24
N ALA A 489 3.19 23.81 -11.40
CA ALA A 489 2.11 22.87 -11.71
C ALA A 489 2.64 21.52 -12.20
N ARG A 490 2.04 20.40 -11.78
CA ARG A 490 2.47 19.02 -12.15
C ARG A 490 3.89 18.71 -11.69
N LEU A 491 4.02 18.52 -10.38
CA LEU A 491 5.22 17.98 -9.75
C LEU A 491 5.00 16.50 -9.43
N LEU A 492 5.95 15.64 -9.78
CA LEU A 492 5.98 14.24 -9.36
C LEU A 492 7.33 13.89 -8.72
N LEU A 493 7.36 13.65 -7.41
CA LEU A 493 8.43 12.90 -6.76
C LEU A 493 8.02 11.43 -6.68
N TYR A 494 8.72 10.54 -7.39
CA TYR A 494 8.34 9.14 -7.49
C TYR A 494 9.48 8.17 -7.12
N ARG A 495 9.27 7.28 -6.14
CA ARG A 495 10.23 6.23 -5.76
C ARG A 495 11.62 6.74 -5.36
N ASN A 496 11.78 7.97 -4.88
CA ASN A 496 13.08 8.44 -4.39
C ASN A 496 13.38 7.89 -2.99
N THR A 497 14.64 7.80 -2.63
CA THR A 497 15.08 7.55 -1.24
C THR A 497 15.80 8.79 -0.73
N PHE A 498 15.49 9.21 0.49
CA PHE A 498 16.08 10.34 1.18
C PHE A 498 16.83 9.83 2.41
N ASP A 499 18.14 9.60 2.22
CA ASP A 499 19.02 8.92 3.18
C ASP A 499 20.35 9.69 3.34
N PRO A 500 20.46 10.60 4.34
CA PRO A 500 21.64 11.42 4.55
C PRO A 500 22.80 10.61 5.16
N PRO A 501 24.07 11.03 4.97
CA PRO A 501 25.21 10.41 5.64
C PRO A 501 25.09 10.52 7.17
N THR A 502 25.30 9.41 7.88
CA THR A 502 25.16 9.28 9.35
C THR A 502 26.13 10.15 10.19
N SER A 503 27.07 10.85 9.55
CA SER A 503 28.03 11.77 10.18
C SER A 503 27.79 13.25 9.84
N GLY A 504 26.69 13.60 9.17
CA GLY A 504 26.37 14.96 8.73
C GLY A 504 25.43 15.74 9.66
N THR A 505 25.57 17.07 9.68
CA THR A 505 24.61 18.02 10.29
C THR A 505 23.42 18.36 9.37
N ILE A 506 23.42 17.82 8.14
CA ILE A 506 22.39 18.00 7.12
C ILE A 506 21.62 16.70 6.99
N VAL A 507 20.31 16.74 7.24
CA VAL A 507 19.39 15.62 7.06
C VAL A 507 18.41 15.97 5.94
N ALA A 508 18.03 14.96 5.16
CA ALA A 508 17.14 15.13 4.04
C ALA A 508 15.73 15.60 4.45
N GLN A 509 15.20 16.58 3.70
CA GLN A 509 13.86 17.13 3.84
C GLN A 509 13.17 17.21 2.45
N ILE A 510 11.84 17.19 2.41
CA ILE A 510 11.03 17.44 1.20
C ILE A 510 10.20 18.71 1.41
N ASN A 511 10.54 19.79 0.70
CA ASN A 511 9.82 21.06 0.76
C ASN A 511 9.10 21.37 -0.57
N ILE A 512 7.81 21.70 -0.49
CA ILE A 512 6.96 22.00 -1.65
C ILE A 512 6.20 23.31 -1.43
N ALA A 513 6.67 24.38 -2.10
CA ALA A 513 6.14 25.75 -2.02
C ALA A 513 6.10 26.35 -0.60
N SER A 514 6.90 25.83 0.32
CA SER A 514 7.06 26.27 1.72
C SER A 514 7.29 27.78 1.84
N ALA A 515 8.13 28.34 0.98
CA ALA A 515 8.52 29.74 0.96
C ALA A 515 7.63 30.63 0.08
N LEU A 516 6.47 30.16 -0.43
CA LEU A 516 5.69 30.90 -1.43
C LEU A 516 5.32 32.32 -0.99
N GLY A 517 4.81 32.50 0.23
CA GLY A 517 4.42 33.82 0.74
C GLY A 517 5.58 34.82 0.70
N TYR A 518 6.70 34.44 1.30
CA TYR A 518 7.95 35.21 1.25
C TYR A 518 8.41 35.52 -0.19
N VAL A 519 8.30 34.55 -1.11
CA VAL A 519 8.67 34.74 -2.52
C VAL A 519 7.74 35.72 -3.25
N VAL A 520 6.46 35.79 -2.92
CA VAL A 520 5.54 36.78 -3.49
C VAL A 520 5.77 38.17 -2.87
N GLU A 521 6.01 38.24 -1.57
CA GLU A 521 6.23 39.50 -0.84
C GLU A 521 7.59 40.17 -1.17
N SER A 522 8.61 39.37 -1.51
CA SER A 522 10.00 39.83 -1.64
C SER A 522 10.51 40.00 -3.08
N ASN A 523 9.64 39.96 -4.10
CA ASN A 523 10.04 39.99 -5.52
C ASN A 523 9.20 40.95 -6.38
N SER A 524 9.58 41.09 -7.66
CA SER A 524 9.06 42.11 -8.57
C SER A 524 7.78 41.72 -9.34
N LEU A 525 7.35 40.46 -9.29
CA LEU A 525 6.07 40.03 -9.87
C LEU A 525 4.94 40.39 -8.91
N SER A 526 3.80 40.89 -9.41
CA SER A 526 2.66 41.22 -8.55
C SER A 526 1.95 39.94 -8.08
N PRO A 527 1.27 39.95 -6.91
CA PRO A 527 0.61 38.76 -6.37
C PRO A 527 -0.36 38.07 -7.35
N GLY A 528 -1.05 38.87 -8.19
CA GLY A 528 -1.97 38.37 -9.21
C GLY A 528 -1.33 37.64 -10.40
N GLN A 529 0.00 37.68 -10.53
CA GLN A 529 0.79 36.93 -11.52
C GLN A 529 1.15 35.51 -11.05
N TYR A 530 1.02 35.21 -9.76
CA TYR A 530 1.23 33.88 -9.21
C TYR A 530 -0.10 33.11 -9.15
N PHE A 531 -0.01 31.78 -9.21
CA PHE A 531 -1.14 30.87 -8.96
C PHE A 531 -0.83 29.95 -7.77
N GLN A 532 -1.85 29.38 -7.14
CA GLN A 532 -1.65 28.44 -6.02
C GLN A 532 -0.98 27.15 -6.52
N PRO A 533 0.09 26.64 -5.85
CA PRO A 533 0.80 25.43 -6.23
C PRO A 533 -0.16 24.25 -6.44
N ARG A 534 -0.04 23.53 -7.56
CA ARG A 534 -1.09 22.60 -7.99
C ARG A 534 -0.64 21.34 -8.70
N GLU A 535 -1.46 20.29 -8.62
CA GLU A 535 -1.19 18.98 -9.23
C GLU A 535 0.17 18.44 -8.70
N LEU A 536 0.25 18.29 -7.38
CA LEU A 536 1.49 18.00 -6.66
C LEU A 536 1.44 16.57 -6.14
N PHE A 537 2.39 15.73 -6.53
CA PHE A 537 2.39 14.29 -6.24
C PHE A 537 3.70 13.87 -5.58
N VAL A 538 3.62 13.41 -4.33
CA VAL A 538 4.72 12.78 -3.59
C VAL A 538 4.34 11.32 -3.40
N VAL A 539 4.97 10.44 -4.18
CA VAL A 539 4.52 9.05 -4.38
C VAL A 539 5.66 8.03 -4.15
N GLU A 540 5.43 7.05 -3.27
CA GLU A 540 6.35 5.92 -3.01
C GLU A 540 7.79 6.32 -2.61
N ASN A 541 7.98 7.50 -2.03
CA ASN A 541 9.29 7.95 -1.56
C ASN A 541 9.59 7.41 -0.16
N GLN A 542 10.85 7.10 0.11
CA GLN A 542 11.35 6.71 1.42
C GLN A 542 12.11 7.86 2.05
N LEU A 543 11.80 8.23 3.30
CA LEU A 543 12.42 9.31 4.04
C LEU A 543 12.72 8.85 5.47
N ARG A 544 13.99 8.60 5.80
CA ARG A 544 14.35 8.11 7.15
C ARG A 544 14.14 9.14 8.25
N GLY A 545 14.45 10.40 7.95
CA GLY A 545 14.32 11.50 8.91
C GLY A 545 15.41 11.52 10.00
N SER A 546 15.24 12.37 11.01
CA SER A 546 16.11 12.52 12.19
C SER A 546 15.46 13.43 13.24
N THR A 547 15.76 13.23 14.51
CA THR A 547 15.32 14.11 15.61
C THR A 547 16.29 15.27 15.89
N SER A 548 17.54 15.23 15.41
CA SER A 548 18.58 16.22 15.75
C SER A 548 18.41 17.54 15.00
N ASN A 549 18.27 17.45 13.67
CA ASN A 549 17.94 18.55 12.75
C ASN A 549 17.63 17.89 11.38
N PRO A 550 16.35 17.73 11.03
CA PRO A 550 15.63 18.82 10.39
C PRO A 550 14.32 19.13 11.12
N GLN A 551 13.86 20.38 11.01
CA GLN A 551 12.64 20.82 11.68
C GLN A 551 11.42 19.96 11.29
N MET A 552 11.32 19.51 10.04
CA MET A 552 10.23 18.64 9.56
C MET A 552 10.78 17.64 8.53
N GLY A 553 10.17 16.47 8.40
CA GLY A 553 10.55 15.51 7.34
C GLY A 553 10.08 15.99 5.96
N MET A 554 8.78 16.21 5.82
CA MET A 554 8.15 16.82 4.65
C MET A 554 7.30 18.01 5.07
N ALA A 555 7.37 19.10 4.30
CA ALA A 555 6.48 20.24 4.46
C ALA A 555 5.98 20.82 3.13
N GLY A 556 4.74 21.30 3.07
CA GLY A 556 4.24 21.95 1.86
C GLY A 556 2.81 22.48 1.91
N LEU A 557 2.40 23.13 0.81
CA LEU A 557 1.04 23.63 0.60
C LEU A 557 0.62 23.51 -0.88
N GLY A 558 -0.69 23.45 -1.15
CA GLY A 558 -1.21 23.53 -2.51
C GLY A 558 -2.61 22.94 -2.70
N THR A 559 -3.06 22.92 -3.95
CA THR A 559 -4.29 22.27 -4.39
C THR A 559 -4.02 21.02 -5.23
N ARG A 560 -4.93 20.03 -5.22
CA ARG A 560 -4.74 18.76 -5.92
C ARG A 560 -3.41 18.10 -5.49
N PHE A 561 -3.23 18.03 -4.18
CA PHE A 561 -1.99 17.64 -3.53
C PHE A 561 -2.15 16.22 -2.99
N VAL A 562 -1.37 15.31 -3.58
CA VAL A 562 -1.34 13.88 -3.33
C VAL A 562 -0.06 13.52 -2.59
N VAL A 563 -0.21 12.84 -1.46
CA VAL A 563 0.88 12.20 -0.72
C VAL A 563 0.49 10.74 -0.56
N MET A 564 1.08 9.82 -1.33
CA MET A 564 0.67 8.41 -1.28
C MET A 564 1.78 7.36 -1.39
N GLY A 565 1.61 6.24 -0.69
CA GLY A 565 2.55 5.11 -0.73
C GLY A 565 3.92 5.38 -0.10
N ASN A 566 4.15 6.54 0.53
CA ASN A 566 5.47 6.92 1.05
C ASN A 566 5.75 6.26 2.41
N ASP A 567 7.03 6.05 2.71
CA ASP A 567 7.51 5.59 4.01
C ASP A 567 8.34 6.70 4.67
N MET A 568 7.85 7.29 5.77
CA MET A 568 8.45 8.48 6.40
C MET A 568 8.63 8.30 7.92
N GLY A 569 9.87 8.53 8.39
CA GLY A 569 10.31 8.43 9.78
C GLY A 569 10.46 9.78 10.51
N THR A 570 11.26 9.79 11.58
CA THR A 570 11.27 10.85 12.61
C THR A 570 11.65 12.24 12.13
N ALA A 571 11.20 13.27 12.85
CA ALA A 571 11.60 14.65 12.63
C ALA A 571 11.91 15.33 13.98
N GLN A 572 12.59 16.48 13.96
CA GLN A 572 12.73 17.30 15.17
C GLN A 572 11.35 17.82 15.62
N GLN A 573 10.51 18.25 14.66
CA GLN A 573 9.09 18.57 14.88
C GLN A 573 8.17 17.51 14.23
N HIS A 574 7.62 17.78 13.04
CA HIS A 574 6.58 16.96 12.41
C HIS A 574 7.15 16.13 11.25
N THR A 575 6.77 14.85 11.17
CA THR A 575 7.15 13.96 10.06
C THR A 575 6.60 14.50 8.73
N VAL A 576 5.29 14.79 8.67
CA VAL A 576 4.65 15.51 7.56
C VAL A 576 3.84 16.69 8.10
N ARG A 577 4.09 17.90 7.59
CA ARG A 577 3.30 19.12 7.91
C ARG A 577 2.79 19.83 6.66
N LEU A 578 1.48 19.95 6.53
CA LEU A 578 0.83 20.55 5.38
C LEU A 578 0.09 21.82 5.83
N TRP A 579 0.60 22.98 5.42
CA TRP A 579 0.13 24.30 5.86
C TRP A 579 -1.25 24.62 5.30
N ALA A 580 -1.49 24.33 4.03
CA ALA A 580 -2.80 24.52 3.39
C ALA A 580 -3.02 23.47 2.29
N MET A 581 -4.21 22.86 2.25
CA MET A 581 -4.57 21.83 1.27
C MET A 581 -5.98 22.06 0.72
N HIS A 582 -6.12 22.06 -0.60
CA HIS A 582 -7.43 22.08 -1.26
C HIS A 582 -7.57 20.94 -2.28
N LYS A 583 -8.52 20.02 -2.08
CA LYS A 583 -8.57 18.72 -2.80
C LYS A 583 -7.35 17.85 -2.51
N GLY A 584 -7.12 17.58 -1.23
CA GLY A 584 -6.01 16.78 -0.73
C GLY A 584 -6.31 15.28 -0.70
N TYR A 585 -5.32 14.45 -1.01
CA TYR A 585 -5.39 12.99 -0.88
C TYR A 585 -4.12 12.46 -0.21
N ILE A 586 -4.25 11.92 1.00
CA ILE A 586 -3.15 11.38 1.81
C ILE A 586 -3.45 9.91 2.07
N ALA A 587 -2.83 8.99 1.33
CA ALA A 587 -3.21 7.59 1.40
C ALA A 587 -2.09 6.55 1.24
N HIS A 588 -2.24 5.38 1.86
CA HIS A 588 -1.27 4.28 1.78
C HIS A 588 0.16 4.63 2.26
N ASN A 589 0.33 5.71 3.03
CA ASN A 589 1.63 6.09 3.58
C ASN A 589 1.87 5.38 4.92
N ALA A 590 3.13 5.08 5.23
CA ALA A 590 3.59 4.78 6.57
C ALA A 590 4.23 6.05 7.15
N LEU A 591 3.50 6.77 8.00
CA LEU A 591 3.98 7.99 8.66
C LEU A 591 4.17 7.69 10.14
N ARG A 592 5.41 7.71 10.62
CA ARG A 592 5.77 7.49 12.03
C ARG A 592 6.75 8.57 12.51
N GLY A 593 6.86 8.77 13.81
CA GLY A 593 7.96 9.55 14.36
C GLY A 593 7.72 10.10 15.76
N GLY A 594 8.57 9.71 16.69
CA GLY A 594 8.88 10.52 17.86
C GLY A 594 9.55 11.86 17.48
N SER A 595 9.40 12.85 18.36
CA SER A 595 9.92 14.22 18.21
C SER A 595 10.78 14.62 19.40
N ALA A 596 11.59 15.67 19.27
CA ALA A 596 12.54 16.08 20.31
C ALA A 596 11.86 16.56 21.62
N ASP A 597 10.59 16.99 21.53
CA ASP A 597 9.78 17.49 22.65
C ASP A 597 8.58 16.59 23.02
N GLY A 598 8.37 15.47 22.31
CA GLY A 598 7.31 14.49 22.58
C GLY A 598 5.87 14.97 22.30
N ILE A 599 5.69 16.13 21.65
CA ILE A 599 4.37 16.77 21.44
C ILE A 599 4.08 17.09 19.96
N ARG A 600 4.77 16.42 19.04
CA ARG A 600 4.60 16.59 17.58
C ARG A 600 4.15 15.28 16.94
N HIS A 601 3.89 15.31 15.64
CA HIS A 601 2.97 14.37 15.00
C HIS A 601 3.58 13.77 13.73
N ALA A 602 3.22 12.53 13.46
CA ALA A 602 3.48 11.88 12.18
C ALA A 602 2.78 12.63 11.01
N LEU A 603 1.58 13.16 11.27
CA LEU A 603 0.84 13.97 10.30
C LEU A 603 0.20 15.21 10.95
N LYS A 604 0.56 16.39 10.45
CA LYS A 604 -0.08 17.67 10.77
C LYS A 604 -0.66 18.26 9.49
N VAL A 605 -1.98 18.32 9.38
CA VAL A 605 -2.69 19.14 8.39
C VAL A 605 -3.31 20.33 9.12
N HIS A 606 -3.07 21.54 8.65
CA HIS A 606 -3.73 22.74 9.16
C HIS A 606 -4.23 23.62 8.00
N SER A 607 -4.35 24.93 8.20
CA SER A 607 -4.83 25.85 7.17
C SER A 607 -4.00 27.14 7.10
N GLY A 608 -4.07 27.82 5.96
CA GLY A 608 -3.51 29.16 5.80
C GLY A 608 -4.44 30.27 6.29
N GLY A 609 -5.76 30.05 6.35
CA GLY A 609 -6.69 31.01 6.93
C GLY A 609 -8.17 30.58 6.90
N LEU A 610 -9.08 31.56 6.84
CA LEU A 610 -10.54 31.36 6.82
C LEU A 610 -11.20 31.55 5.44
N GLY A 611 -10.49 32.19 4.50
CA GLY A 611 -11.05 32.64 3.21
C GLY A 611 -11.27 31.50 2.21
N ASP A 612 -11.86 31.84 1.07
CA ASP A 612 -12.09 30.85 0.01
C ASP A 612 -10.85 30.64 -0.87
N PHE A 613 -10.64 29.37 -1.27
CA PHE A 613 -9.60 29.04 -2.23
C PHE A 613 -9.89 29.68 -3.60
N ASN A 614 -8.90 30.37 -4.15
CA ASN A 614 -8.86 30.80 -5.55
C ASN A 614 -7.52 30.38 -6.15
N ASP A 615 -7.53 29.94 -7.41
CA ASP A 615 -6.32 29.53 -8.13
C ASP A 615 -5.36 30.71 -8.35
N ASN A 616 -5.86 31.94 -8.47
CA ASN A 616 -5.05 33.15 -8.51
C ASN A 616 -4.60 33.54 -7.09
N TYR A 617 -3.28 33.60 -6.87
CA TYR A 617 -2.71 33.92 -5.55
C TYR A 617 -3.02 35.37 -5.12
N GLY A 618 -3.15 36.31 -6.04
CA GLY A 618 -3.54 37.69 -5.75
C GLY A 618 -4.98 37.85 -5.25
N ILE A 619 -5.80 36.78 -5.27
CA ILE A 619 -7.16 36.76 -4.74
C ILE A 619 -7.21 36.01 -3.40
N SER A 620 -6.55 34.84 -3.29
CA SER A 620 -6.62 33.96 -2.11
C SER A 620 -5.45 34.10 -1.14
N GLY A 621 -4.33 34.67 -1.57
CA GLY A 621 -3.12 34.89 -0.78
C GLY A 621 -2.63 33.64 -0.06
N THR A 622 -2.24 33.81 1.21
CA THR A 622 -2.01 32.71 2.15
C THR A 622 -3.27 32.34 2.95
N THR A 623 -4.33 33.14 2.92
CA THR A 623 -5.37 33.17 3.98
C THR A 623 -6.59 32.27 3.70
N TRP A 624 -6.45 31.25 2.86
CA TRP A 624 -7.54 30.36 2.45
C TRP A 624 -7.69 29.10 3.32
N ALA A 625 -8.93 28.67 3.51
CA ALA A 625 -9.34 27.51 4.29
C ALA A 625 -8.91 26.19 3.64
N SER A 626 -8.36 25.27 4.42
CA SER A 626 -8.04 23.92 3.96
C SER A 626 -9.33 23.13 3.76
N ARG A 627 -9.64 22.75 2.52
CA ARG A 627 -10.94 22.14 2.17
C ARG A 627 -10.82 20.88 1.32
N GLN A 628 -11.76 19.95 1.50
CA GLN A 628 -11.91 18.72 0.71
C GLN A 628 -10.65 17.86 0.78
N ILE A 629 -10.49 17.12 1.88
CA ILE A 629 -9.29 16.30 2.16
C ILE A 629 -9.72 14.88 2.55
N VAL A 630 -9.14 13.89 1.87
CA VAL A 630 -9.25 12.47 2.23
C VAL A 630 -7.91 12.00 2.80
N ILE A 631 -7.95 11.46 4.02
CA ILE A 631 -6.80 10.88 4.73
C ILE A 631 -7.17 9.42 5.01
N GLY A 632 -6.67 8.46 4.23
CA GLY A 632 -7.10 7.07 4.40
C GLY A 632 -6.16 5.97 3.94
N ASN A 633 -6.37 4.75 4.44
CA ASN A 633 -5.51 3.59 4.18
C ASN A 633 -4.04 3.77 4.62
N ASN A 634 -3.72 4.75 5.49
CA ASN A 634 -2.36 4.97 5.99
C ASN A 634 -2.05 4.10 7.22
N ARG A 635 -0.78 3.71 7.38
CA ARG A 635 -0.21 3.31 8.67
C ARG A 635 0.28 4.57 9.38
N LEU A 636 -0.27 4.87 10.57
CA LEU A 636 0.07 6.07 11.33
C LEU A 636 0.65 5.69 12.70
N GLY A 637 1.83 6.23 13.00
CA GLY A 637 2.58 5.99 14.23
C GLY A 637 3.44 4.72 14.22
N ASP A 638 4.12 4.49 15.32
CA ASP A 638 4.88 3.28 15.61
C ASP A 638 4.94 3.00 17.13
N ALA A 639 5.23 1.77 17.54
CA ALA A 639 5.41 1.41 18.96
C ALA A 639 6.61 2.13 19.61
N THR A 640 7.56 2.61 18.80
CA THR A 640 8.73 3.39 19.25
C THR A 640 8.48 4.91 19.35
N ASP A 641 7.30 5.40 18.95
CA ASP A 641 7.00 6.83 18.97
C ASP A 641 6.79 7.38 20.39
N ASN A 642 7.41 8.52 20.69
CA ASN A 642 7.26 9.19 22.00
C ASN A 642 6.09 10.19 22.06
N ASN A 643 5.32 10.35 20.97
CA ASN A 643 4.30 11.39 20.85
C ASN A 643 3.02 11.06 21.63
N SER A 644 2.44 12.06 22.29
CA SER A 644 1.18 11.92 23.03
C SER A 644 -0.05 11.83 22.12
N TRP A 645 0.02 12.38 20.89
CA TRP A 645 -0.94 12.11 19.83
C TRP A 645 -0.29 12.04 18.43
N THR A 646 -0.71 11.03 17.66
CA THR A 646 -0.02 10.61 16.42
C THR A 646 -0.27 11.54 15.25
N GLY A 647 -1.47 12.10 15.13
CA GLY A 647 -1.84 12.96 14.01
C GLY A 647 -2.95 13.97 14.31
N VAL A 648 -3.05 15.00 13.47
CA VAL A 648 -4.12 16.01 13.56
C VAL A 648 -4.40 16.66 12.22
N ALA A 649 -5.68 16.77 11.87
CA ALA A 649 -6.21 17.69 10.88
C ALA A 649 -7.04 18.76 11.61
N GLY A 650 -6.40 19.90 11.85
CA GLY A 650 -6.95 21.00 12.65
C GLY A 650 -5.97 22.18 12.74
N PRO A 651 -6.40 23.34 13.26
CA PRO A 651 -5.58 24.55 13.40
C PRO A 651 -4.18 24.33 13.97
N GLN A 652 -3.19 25.12 13.55
CA GLN A 652 -1.86 25.17 14.16
C GLN A 652 -1.93 25.61 15.62
N ASN A 653 -2.73 26.62 15.92
CA ASN A 653 -2.97 27.14 17.27
C ASN A 653 -4.42 26.88 17.69
N ASN A 654 -4.65 26.54 18.97
CA ASN A 654 -5.98 26.31 19.55
C ASN A 654 -6.51 27.47 20.42
N GLY A 655 -5.94 28.67 20.25
CA GLY A 655 -6.36 29.90 20.94
C GLY A 655 -7.59 30.57 20.33
N SER A 656 -8.16 31.55 21.05
CA SER A 656 -9.30 32.38 20.61
C SER A 656 -8.95 33.39 19.51
N ASP A 657 -7.69 33.43 19.09
CA ASP A 657 -7.11 34.19 17.99
C ASP A 657 -6.91 33.33 16.72
N SER A 658 -7.19 32.03 16.79
CA SER A 658 -6.88 31.06 15.74
C SER A 658 -7.66 31.32 14.44
N ARG A 659 -6.92 31.70 13.40
CA ARG A 659 -7.44 32.11 12.08
C ARG A 659 -7.57 30.98 11.06
N GLU A 660 -7.54 29.72 11.47
CA GLU A 660 -7.32 28.58 10.56
C GLU A 660 -8.56 27.70 10.35
N GLY A 661 -9.12 27.73 9.14
CA GLY A 661 -10.34 27.02 8.79
C GLY A 661 -10.07 25.68 8.11
N LEU A 662 -10.62 24.59 8.67
CA LEU A 662 -10.67 23.28 8.01
C LEU A 662 -12.11 22.89 7.72
N GLU A 663 -12.36 22.30 6.54
CA GLU A 663 -13.69 21.91 6.10
C GLU A 663 -13.67 20.70 5.14
N ASP A 664 -14.69 19.83 5.22
CA ASP A 664 -14.77 18.60 4.41
C ASP A 664 -13.52 17.72 4.52
N VAL A 665 -13.27 17.18 5.72
CA VAL A 665 -12.16 16.23 5.95
C VAL A 665 -12.70 14.86 6.34
N VAL A 666 -12.25 13.83 5.62
CA VAL A 666 -12.56 12.41 5.90
C VAL A 666 -11.26 11.71 6.33
N LEU A 667 -11.27 11.17 7.54
CA LEU A 667 -10.25 10.26 8.08
C LEU A 667 -10.81 8.83 8.02
N GLU A 668 -10.32 7.98 7.12
CA GLU A 668 -10.92 6.66 6.88
C GLU A 668 -9.95 5.49 6.71
N SER A 669 -10.30 4.31 7.24
CA SER A 669 -9.54 3.07 7.03
C SER A 669 -8.04 3.15 7.36
N ASN A 670 -7.62 4.06 8.24
CA ASN A 670 -6.23 4.15 8.69
C ASN A 670 -5.96 3.16 9.83
N VAL A 671 -4.75 2.58 9.83
CA VAL A 671 -4.27 1.66 10.88
C VAL A 671 -3.30 2.42 11.78
N PHE A 672 -3.66 2.56 13.05
CA PHE A 672 -2.86 3.26 14.05
C PHE A 672 -1.95 2.32 14.84
N HIS A 673 -0.69 2.71 15.02
CA HIS A 673 0.24 2.07 15.94
C HIS A 673 0.51 3.04 17.10
N ARG A 674 0.34 2.54 18.32
CA ARG A 674 0.38 3.35 19.54
C ARG A 674 1.76 3.26 20.20
N GLY A 675 2.43 4.40 20.39
CA GLY A 675 3.63 4.50 21.20
C GLY A 675 3.32 4.56 22.71
N PRO A 676 4.29 4.38 23.61
CA PRO A 676 4.07 4.31 25.06
C PRO A 676 3.38 5.54 25.67
N ASN A 677 3.53 6.72 25.07
CA ASN A 677 2.92 7.96 25.53
C ASN A 677 1.60 8.28 24.81
N THR A 678 1.28 7.59 23.71
CA THR A 678 0.20 7.95 22.78
C THR A 678 -1.16 7.64 23.40
N ASN A 679 -1.92 8.68 23.74
CA ASN A 679 -3.27 8.53 24.30
C ASN A 679 -4.39 8.79 23.27
N THR A 680 -4.09 9.53 22.20
CA THR A 680 -5.03 9.96 21.16
C THR A 680 -4.44 9.66 19.78
N GLU A 681 -5.05 8.77 19.02
CA GLU A 681 -4.59 8.39 17.69
C GLU A 681 -4.68 9.55 16.69
N PHE A 682 -5.79 10.31 16.69
CA PHE A 682 -5.94 11.46 15.79
C PHE A 682 -6.89 12.51 16.33
N ILE A 683 -6.62 13.79 16.01
CA ILE A 683 -7.55 14.91 16.25
C ILE A 683 -8.10 15.39 14.90
N ILE A 684 -9.42 15.42 14.73
CA ILE A 684 -10.08 16.08 13.59
C ILE A 684 -10.95 17.23 14.08
N MET A 685 -10.68 18.43 13.58
CA MET A 685 -11.23 19.68 14.11
C MET A 685 -11.55 20.66 12.98
N GLY A 686 -12.84 20.96 12.76
CA GLY A 686 -13.30 21.80 11.64
C GLY A 686 -14.79 21.62 11.28
N ARG A 687 -15.23 22.21 10.16
CA ARG A 687 -16.61 22.10 9.66
C ARG A 687 -16.79 20.84 8.82
N ARG A 688 -17.75 19.98 9.18
CA ARG A 688 -18.00 18.68 8.52
C ARG A 688 -16.73 17.82 8.47
N MET A 689 -16.33 17.30 9.62
CA MET A 689 -15.28 16.27 9.74
C MET A 689 -15.95 14.89 9.83
N THR A 690 -15.27 13.84 9.37
CA THR A 690 -15.76 12.46 9.45
C THR A 690 -14.62 11.50 9.80
N SER A 691 -14.82 10.62 10.78
CA SER A 691 -13.97 9.44 11.04
C SER A 691 -14.77 8.17 10.73
N ARG A 692 -14.21 7.23 9.95
CA ARG A 692 -14.90 5.97 9.58
C ARG A 692 -13.96 4.81 9.26
N GLY A 693 -14.16 3.64 9.87
CA GLY A 693 -13.40 2.42 9.55
C GLY A 693 -11.93 2.39 10.00
N ASN A 694 -11.46 3.38 10.75
CA ASN A 694 -10.09 3.39 11.30
C ASN A 694 -9.93 2.34 12.41
N THR A 695 -8.75 1.73 12.52
CA THR A 695 -8.42 0.65 13.49
C THR A 695 -7.08 0.91 14.18
N ARG A 696 -6.77 0.18 15.27
CA ARG A 696 -5.40 0.07 15.78
C ARG A 696 -4.81 -1.31 15.48
N ALA A 697 -3.50 -1.35 15.27
CA ALA A 697 -2.74 -2.58 15.04
C ALA A 697 -2.69 -3.53 16.26
N ASP A 698 -3.02 -3.04 17.46
CA ASP A 698 -3.16 -3.84 18.69
C ASP A 698 -4.59 -4.35 18.93
N GLY A 699 -5.49 -4.20 17.96
CA GLY A 699 -6.90 -4.58 18.06
C GLY A 699 -7.77 -3.62 18.89
N GLY A 700 -7.20 -2.56 19.46
CA GLY A 700 -7.95 -1.57 20.22
C GLY A 700 -8.78 -0.62 19.36
N THR A 701 -9.78 0.01 19.96
CA THR A 701 -10.51 1.14 19.35
C THR A 701 -9.58 2.38 19.30
N PRO A 702 -9.44 3.07 18.15
CA PRO A 702 -8.75 4.35 18.08
C PRO A 702 -9.48 5.44 18.86
N ASN A 703 -8.75 6.18 19.70
CA ASN A 703 -9.25 7.41 20.30
C ASN A 703 -9.12 8.56 19.28
N ILE A 704 -10.19 8.81 18.53
CA ILE A 704 -10.28 9.91 17.57
C ILE A 704 -11.04 11.07 18.21
N SER A 705 -10.32 12.13 18.59
CA SER A 705 -10.90 13.33 19.17
C SER A 705 -11.51 14.20 18.06
N GLN A 706 -12.83 14.14 17.92
CA GLN A 706 -13.57 14.79 16.84
C GLN A 706 -14.34 16.04 17.31
N TYR A 707 -13.84 17.22 16.92
CA TYR A 707 -14.41 18.52 17.21
C TYR A 707 -15.16 19.06 15.97
N ASN A 708 -16.44 18.69 15.91
CA ASN A 708 -17.40 19.13 14.87
C ASN A 708 -18.02 20.50 15.24
N ASN A 709 -19.10 20.87 14.52
CA ASN A 709 -19.98 22.04 14.72
C ASN A 709 -20.59 22.20 16.14
N SER A 710 -20.18 21.42 17.14
CA SER A 710 -20.74 21.35 18.50
C SER A 710 -20.03 22.26 19.51
N TYR A 711 -19.01 23.02 19.11
CA TYR A 711 -18.60 24.22 19.87
C TYR A 711 -19.68 25.28 19.65
N GLN A 712 -20.33 25.72 20.73
CA GLN A 712 -21.69 26.28 20.66
C GLN A 712 -21.77 27.70 20.09
N LEU A 713 -22.94 28.00 19.49
CA LEU A 713 -23.35 29.28 18.90
C LEU A 713 -22.59 29.70 17.63
N LEU A 714 -23.11 29.31 16.46
CA LEU A 714 -22.71 29.87 15.17
C LEU A 714 -23.70 30.98 14.74
N PRO A 715 -23.25 32.23 14.52
CA PRO A 715 -24.08 33.28 13.92
C PRO A 715 -24.55 32.96 12.49
N SER A 716 -25.61 33.62 12.02
CA SER A 716 -26.14 33.45 10.66
C SER A 716 -25.20 33.95 9.55
N ASN A 717 -24.15 34.69 9.91
CA ASN A 717 -23.08 35.22 9.05
C ASN A 717 -21.71 34.54 9.32
N TRP A 718 -21.72 33.24 9.64
CA TRP A 718 -20.55 32.42 9.99
C TRP A 718 -19.41 32.40 8.96
N VAL A 719 -18.15 32.45 9.43
CA VAL A 719 -16.94 32.41 8.56
C VAL A 719 -15.76 31.56 9.11
N GLY A 720 -15.96 30.65 10.07
CA GLY A 720 -14.85 29.78 10.52
C GLY A 720 -15.08 28.94 11.78
N PRO A 721 -14.30 27.86 11.99
CA PRO A 721 -14.48 26.97 13.14
C PRO A 721 -13.95 27.52 14.48
N PHE A 722 -13.15 28.59 14.48
CA PHE A 722 -12.69 29.27 15.70
C PHE A 722 -12.78 30.80 15.58
N TYR A 723 -12.64 31.45 16.73
CA TYR A 723 -13.13 32.78 17.01
C TYR A 723 -12.40 33.91 16.26
N TYR A 724 -13.18 34.94 15.97
CA TYR A 724 -12.77 36.30 16.29
C TYR A 724 -13.80 36.88 17.27
N GLN A 725 -13.41 37.88 18.06
CA GLN A 725 -14.32 38.68 18.87
C GLN A 725 -15.11 39.66 18.00
#